data_AF-A0A5N6YFP7-F1
#
_entry.id   AF-A0A5N6YFP7-F1
#
_cell.length_a   1.000
_cell.length_b   1.000
_cell.length_c   1.000
_cell.angle_alpha   90.00
_cell.angle_beta   90.00
_cell.angle_gamma   90.00
#
_symmetry.space_group_name_H-M   'P 1'
#
loop_
_entity.id
_entity.type
_entity.pdbx_description
1 polymer ?
#
loop_
_entity_poly.entity_id
_entity_poly.type
_entity_poly.pdbx_seq_one_letter_code
_entity_poly.pdbx_strand_id
1 'polypeptide(L)'
;MSETQVVSLIPSLRQAGLFPSSAPLIPEDFTPTTELQVAFGEKSVSLGNLFRVSDCKSAPKITFAAERDLESPQKYTLLLIDPDAPTPDDPKFAYWRHWVVSGLQPSGAPETVQTLTEYLGPGPKDDSRPHRYLFLLFREPHGLSLSKEDVGSEEFMARRSFKAAEWVQKHGLELVAVNWMLGAGDGHTDVADIVSLRPPAIIRRPSSNANGNSHELSRVNSDIGRNERPDSRDQDFLSNEWDKKEGWPAVAAGSAIFFVYLGLVYSYGIVQLHLADAHLASASTLSFIGSLGAAMSPLMEMIVARIIKRIGYRATAFIGSIFLGLGEFTAGWSTQSVPAMFATQGVLFGIGAAMLFLPAATVPSLWFKKKRGLATGLVYGGAGLGSAVIAISLEELISVTGLEGAFKILGGMAWGICIPASYFLKAPAGSARAVSSIQWRLLRSLRFILMLLMGAIATFPLFVPPFLLPLYISSIGFSSRVAASILAAWNFASALGRIGMGFGADIFLGPVNSMILSLTVIGVSAMALWPFASSLGLLIFFAIINGMGSGGFFSLMPVVVGAVFGDGQLANIMSMLSTSWTFGYFLGSPIAGYLLDAYGGTDAGLAAFRPAIFYAGSLTLASAGLLLSVRLMVNRKIFARV
;
A
#
# COMPACT_ATOMS: atom_id res chain seq x y z
N MET A 1 -17.17 -42.16 -31.07
CA MET A 1 -18.17 -41.71 -30.09
C MET A 1 -18.93 -42.89 -29.57
N SER A 2 -18.96 -43.10 -28.25
CA SER A 2 -20.10 -43.83 -27.68
C SER A 2 -21.32 -42.91 -27.81
N GLU A 3 -22.40 -43.39 -28.45
CA GLU A 3 -23.65 -42.61 -28.62
C GLU A 3 -24.14 -42.01 -27.29
N THR A 4 -23.87 -42.71 -26.19
CA THR A 4 -24.33 -42.38 -24.84
C THR A 4 -23.74 -41.09 -24.27
N GLN A 5 -22.47 -40.74 -24.57
CA GLN A 5 -21.83 -39.54 -24.00
C GLN A 5 -22.25 -38.23 -24.68
N VAL A 6 -22.47 -38.23 -26.00
CA VAL A 6 -22.91 -37.03 -26.72
C VAL A 6 -24.38 -36.72 -26.47
N VAL A 7 -25.22 -37.76 -26.34
CA VAL A 7 -26.64 -37.60 -25.97
C VAL A 7 -26.80 -37.00 -24.57
N SER A 8 -25.86 -37.24 -23.66
CA SER A 8 -25.92 -36.78 -22.26
C SER A 8 -25.15 -35.49 -21.96
N LEU A 9 -24.27 -35.03 -22.87
CA LEU A 9 -23.49 -33.80 -22.68
C LEU A 9 -24.37 -32.55 -22.57
N ILE A 10 -25.23 -32.30 -23.56
CA ILE A 10 -26.08 -31.10 -23.59
C ILE A 10 -27.03 -31.04 -22.38
N PRO A 11 -27.75 -32.13 -22.00
CA PRO A 11 -28.51 -32.17 -20.75
C PRO A 11 -27.67 -31.85 -19.50
N SER A 12 -26.45 -32.41 -19.38
CA SER A 12 -25.58 -32.19 -18.21
C SER A 12 -25.17 -30.71 -18.07
N LEU A 13 -24.83 -30.04 -19.17
CA LEU A 13 -24.46 -28.64 -19.20
C LEU A 13 -25.64 -27.73 -18.84
N ARG A 14 -26.85 -28.07 -19.31
CA ARG A 14 -28.09 -27.34 -18.95
C ARG A 14 -28.41 -27.49 -17.46
N GLN A 15 -28.31 -28.70 -16.92
CA GLN A 15 -28.52 -28.95 -15.49
C GLN A 15 -27.52 -28.17 -14.62
N ALA A 16 -26.27 -28.08 -15.08
CA ALA A 16 -25.23 -27.33 -14.39
C ALA A 16 -25.34 -25.80 -14.57
N GLY A 17 -26.31 -25.29 -15.33
CA GLY A 17 -26.46 -23.87 -15.60
C GLY A 17 -25.25 -23.29 -16.34
N LEU A 18 -24.76 -23.97 -17.37
CA LEU A 18 -23.63 -23.59 -18.22
C LEU A 18 -24.08 -23.15 -19.64
N PHE A 19 -25.35 -22.76 -19.78
CA PHE A 19 -26.02 -22.33 -21.02
C PHE A 19 -26.74 -20.97 -20.83
N PRO A 20 -26.92 -20.19 -21.90
CA PRO A 20 -26.10 -19.04 -22.33
C PRO A 20 -26.21 -17.81 -21.42
N SER A 21 -27.12 -17.81 -20.45
CA SER A 21 -27.29 -16.69 -19.51
C SER A 21 -26.13 -16.55 -18.51
N SER A 22 -25.37 -17.62 -18.30
CA SER A 22 -24.27 -17.76 -17.33
C SER A 22 -22.92 -18.13 -17.97
N ALA A 23 -22.86 -18.41 -19.28
CA ALA A 23 -21.63 -18.74 -20.01
C ALA A 23 -21.78 -18.37 -21.50
N PRO A 24 -21.28 -17.19 -21.95
CA PRO A 24 -21.42 -16.74 -23.34
C PRO A 24 -20.57 -17.53 -24.35
N LEU A 25 -20.01 -18.67 -23.95
CA LEU A 25 -19.04 -19.45 -24.72
C LEU A 25 -19.64 -20.67 -25.42
N ILE A 26 -20.82 -21.12 -25.00
CA ILE A 26 -21.51 -22.27 -25.57
C ILE A 26 -22.82 -21.76 -26.21
N PRO A 27 -22.91 -21.70 -27.55
CA PRO A 27 -24.13 -21.30 -28.26
C PRO A 27 -25.34 -22.20 -27.91
N GLU A 28 -26.56 -21.67 -27.96
CA GLU A 28 -27.78 -22.43 -27.63
C GLU A 28 -28.00 -23.67 -28.50
N ASP A 29 -27.54 -23.59 -29.75
CA ASP A 29 -27.61 -24.57 -30.83
C ASP A 29 -26.33 -25.42 -30.95
N PHE A 30 -25.40 -25.32 -29.99
CA PHE A 30 -24.14 -26.06 -30.02
C PHE A 30 -24.36 -27.57 -30.13
N THR A 31 -23.75 -28.16 -31.16
CA THR A 31 -23.69 -29.61 -31.39
C THR A 31 -22.22 -30.02 -31.54
N PRO A 32 -21.69 -30.90 -30.67
CA PRO A 32 -20.29 -31.30 -30.75
C PRO A 32 -20.02 -32.11 -32.02
N THR A 33 -18.94 -31.79 -32.71
CA THR A 33 -18.49 -32.46 -33.95
C THR A 33 -17.40 -33.50 -33.69
N THR A 34 -16.75 -33.43 -32.52
CA THR A 34 -15.81 -34.43 -32.01
C THR A 34 -15.98 -34.64 -30.51
N GLU A 35 -15.31 -35.66 -29.98
CA GLU A 35 -15.35 -36.03 -28.56
C GLU A 35 -14.06 -35.59 -27.86
N LEU A 36 -14.19 -34.74 -26.84
CA LEU A 36 -13.06 -34.28 -26.02
C LEU A 36 -12.92 -35.13 -24.76
N GLN A 37 -11.89 -35.96 -24.72
CA GLN A 37 -11.53 -36.76 -23.56
C GLN A 37 -10.44 -36.07 -22.74
N VAL A 38 -10.68 -35.96 -21.44
CA VAL A 38 -9.80 -35.29 -20.47
C VAL A 38 -9.55 -36.25 -19.31
N ALA A 39 -8.29 -36.50 -18.95
CA ALA A 39 -7.94 -37.38 -17.84
C ALA A 39 -6.84 -36.79 -16.95
N PHE A 40 -7.07 -36.83 -15.64
CA PHE A 40 -6.08 -36.51 -14.62
C PHE A 40 -5.51 -37.81 -14.04
N GLY A 41 -4.29 -38.18 -14.44
CA GLY A 41 -3.73 -39.49 -14.12
C GLY A 41 -4.61 -40.61 -14.70
N GLU A 42 -5.10 -41.51 -13.86
CA GLU A 42 -5.98 -42.61 -14.26
C GLU A 42 -7.47 -42.24 -14.25
N LYS A 43 -7.83 -41.05 -13.71
CA LYS A 43 -9.22 -40.63 -13.51
C LYS A 43 -9.69 -39.76 -14.68
N SER A 44 -10.72 -40.23 -15.39
CA SER A 44 -11.31 -39.51 -16.54
C SER A 44 -12.39 -38.52 -16.12
N VAL A 45 -12.42 -37.36 -16.78
CA VAL A 45 -13.50 -36.37 -16.65
C VAL A 45 -14.70 -36.84 -17.47
N SER A 46 -15.85 -36.90 -16.82
CA SER A 46 -17.11 -37.36 -17.40
C SER A 46 -18.28 -36.59 -16.80
N LEU A 47 -18.76 -35.59 -17.56
CA LEU A 47 -20.07 -34.95 -17.37
C LEU A 47 -20.30 -34.38 -15.95
N GLY A 48 -19.33 -33.66 -15.39
CA GLY A 48 -19.49 -32.99 -14.09
C GLY A 48 -19.08 -33.83 -12.88
N ASN A 49 -18.42 -34.97 -13.07
CA ASN A 49 -17.87 -35.75 -11.94
C ASN A 49 -16.89 -34.91 -11.10
N LEU A 50 -16.81 -35.24 -9.81
CA LEU A 50 -16.05 -34.47 -8.83
C LEU A 50 -14.55 -34.83 -8.86
N PHE A 51 -13.71 -33.81 -8.90
CA PHE A 51 -12.27 -33.87 -8.72
C PHE A 51 -11.85 -33.08 -7.49
N ARG A 52 -10.89 -33.64 -6.76
CA ARG A 52 -10.24 -32.95 -5.65
C ARG A 52 -9.06 -32.13 -6.16
N VAL A 53 -8.69 -31.07 -5.45
CA VAL A 53 -7.50 -30.26 -5.79
C VAL A 53 -6.26 -31.14 -5.95
N SER A 54 -6.12 -32.16 -5.09
CA SER A 54 -5.04 -33.13 -5.17
C SER A 54 -5.03 -33.97 -6.45
N ASP A 55 -6.19 -34.27 -7.04
CA ASP A 55 -6.32 -35.01 -8.30
C ASP A 55 -5.77 -34.21 -9.50
N CYS A 56 -5.87 -32.87 -9.44
CA CYS A 56 -5.65 -31.99 -10.59
C CYS A 56 -4.35 -31.16 -10.54
N LYS A 57 -3.34 -31.62 -9.76
CA LYS A 57 -2.05 -30.90 -9.61
C LYS A 57 -1.25 -30.77 -10.90
N SER A 58 -1.34 -31.77 -11.77
CA SER A 58 -0.67 -31.80 -13.08
C SER A 58 -1.67 -31.53 -14.20
N ALA A 59 -1.20 -31.01 -15.33
CA ALA A 59 -2.03 -30.81 -16.50
C ALA A 59 -2.67 -32.14 -16.94
N PRO A 60 -3.95 -32.15 -17.35
CA PRO A 60 -4.61 -33.37 -17.77
C PRO A 60 -4.10 -33.81 -19.14
N LYS A 61 -4.19 -35.12 -19.40
CA LYS A 61 -4.04 -35.66 -20.76
C LYS A 61 -5.30 -35.34 -21.55
N ILE A 62 -5.12 -34.81 -22.75
CA ILE A 62 -6.20 -34.43 -23.66
C ILE A 62 -6.13 -35.32 -24.90
N THR A 63 -7.25 -35.93 -25.27
CA THR A 63 -7.35 -36.74 -26.49
C THR A 63 -8.68 -36.46 -27.17
N PHE A 64 -8.64 -36.33 -28.49
CA PHE A 64 -9.82 -36.16 -29.34
C PHE A 64 -9.58 -36.78 -30.72
N ALA A 65 -10.67 -37.06 -31.44
CA ALA A 65 -10.63 -37.59 -32.80
C ALA A 65 -10.67 -36.45 -33.83
N ALA A 66 -10.13 -36.70 -35.02
CA ALA A 66 -10.28 -35.78 -36.14
C ALA A 66 -11.77 -35.69 -36.52
N GLU A 67 -12.22 -34.48 -36.84
CA GLU A 67 -13.58 -34.28 -37.34
C GLU A 67 -13.73 -34.89 -38.74
N ARG A 68 -14.92 -35.38 -39.06
CA ARG A 68 -15.21 -35.96 -40.37
C ARG A 68 -15.33 -34.84 -41.41
N ASP A 69 -14.94 -35.13 -42.65
CA ASP A 69 -15.19 -34.29 -43.82
C ASP A 69 -14.42 -32.94 -43.87
N LEU A 70 -13.23 -32.87 -43.28
CA LEU A 70 -12.32 -31.73 -43.41
C LEU A 70 -11.30 -31.92 -44.55
N GLU A 71 -11.16 -30.93 -45.44
CA GLU A 71 -10.29 -30.98 -46.63
C GLU A 71 -8.78 -30.85 -46.32
N SER A 72 -8.41 -30.42 -45.11
CA SER A 72 -7.01 -30.21 -44.70
C SER A 72 -6.78 -30.54 -43.22
N PRO A 73 -5.56 -30.94 -42.81
CA PRO A 73 -5.23 -31.12 -41.40
C PRO A 73 -5.42 -29.82 -40.62
N GLN A 74 -6.39 -29.81 -39.71
CA GLN A 74 -6.71 -28.66 -38.88
C GLN A 74 -5.97 -28.70 -37.55
N LYS A 75 -5.70 -27.50 -37.03
CA LYS A 75 -5.18 -27.28 -35.68
C LYS A 75 -6.33 -26.87 -34.75
N TYR A 76 -6.13 -27.12 -33.47
CA TYR A 76 -7.14 -26.85 -32.45
C TYR A 76 -6.55 -26.09 -31.26
N THR A 77 -7.37 -25.25 -30.66
CA THR A 77 -7.07 -24.53 -29.42
C THR A 77 -7.95 -25.07 -28.28
N LEU A 78 -7.35 -25.40 -27.15
CA LEU A 78 -8.04 -25.82 -25.93
C LEU A 78 -8.02 -24.69 -24.89
N LEU A 79 -9.18 -24.41 -24.29
CA LEU A 79 -9.35 -23.52 -23.14
C LEU A 79 -9.85 -24.31 -21.92
N LEU A 80 -9.18 -24.16 -20.78
CA LEU A 80 -9.70 -24.53 -19.47
C LEU A 80 -10.04 -23.28 -18.67
N ILE A 81 -11.30 -23.15 -18.26
CA ILE A 81 -11.80 -22.00 -17.51
C ILE A 81 -12.71 -22.37 -16.33
N ASP A 82 -12.80 -21.48 -15.35
CA ASP A 82 -13.67 -21.60 -14.17
C ASP A 82 -14.66 -20.42 -14.11
N PRO A 83 -15.97 -20.61 -14.40
CA PRO A 83 -16.98 -19.57 -14.33
C PRO A 83 -17.37 -19.21 -12.88
N ASP A 84 -16.92 -19.96 -11.88
CA ASP A 84 -17.29 -19.81 -10.48
C ASP A 84 -16.24 -19.08 -9.64
N ALA A 85 -15.09 -18.70 -10.20
CA ALA A 85 -14.06 -18.05 -9.41
C ALA A 85 -14.52 -16.69 -8.81
N PRO A 86 -14.17 -16.35 -7.56
CA PRO A 86 -13.44 -17.18 -6.59
C PRO A 86 -14.30 -18.19 -5.81
N THR A 87 -15.64 -18.06 -5.82
CA THR A 87 -16.60 -19.05 -5.30
C THR A 87 -17.90 -19.00 -6.11
N PRO A 88 -18.65 -20.11 -6.28
CA PRO A 88 -19.90 -20.13 -7.03
C PRO A 88 -20.97 -19.14 -6.51
N ASP A 89 -20.89 -18.75 -5.24
CA ASP A 89 -21.82 -17.83 -4.57
C ASP A 89 -21.51 -16.33 -4.82
N ASP A 90 -20.25 -15.99 -5.10
CA ASP A 90 -19.81 -14.64 -5.46
C ASP A 90 -18.80 -14.71 -6.61
N PRO A 91 -19.22 -15.09 -7.84
CA PRO A 91 -18.33 -15.39 -8.96
C PRO A 91 -17.76 -14.11 -9.63
N LYS A 92 -17.27 -13.16 -8.84
CA LYS A 92 -16.76 -11.86 -9.32
C LYS A 92 -15.51 -11.96 -10.20
N PHE A 93 -14.80 -13.09 -10.18
CA PHE A 93 -13.65 -13.38 -11.03
C PHE A 93 -13.96 -14.46 -12.08
N ALA A 94 -15.24 -14.70 -12.34
CA ALA A 94 -15.75 -15.69 -13.28
C ALA A 94 -14.98 -15.73 -14.59
N TYR A 95 -14.91 -16.93 -15.17
CA TYR A 95 -14.10 -17.27 -16.32
C TYR A 95 -12.62 -17.09 -16.02
N TRP A 96 -12.17 -17.65 -14.90
CA TRP A 96 -10.75 -17.70 -14.59
C TRP A 96 -10.03 -18.58 -15.59
N ARG A 97 -8.95 -18.08 -16.21
CA ARG A 97 -8.17 -18.80 -17.22
C ARG A 97 -7.14 -19.74 -16.59
N HIS A 98 -7.43 -21.04 -16.61
CA HIS A 98 -6.57 -22.07 -16.02
C HIS A 98 -5.53 -22.60 -17.02
N TRP A 99 -5.89 -22.78 -18.28
CA TRP A 99 -4.99 -23.33 -19.30
C TRP A 99 -5.42 -22.92 -20.71
N VAL A 100 -4.47 -22.52 -21.57
CA VAL A 100 -4.73 -22.29 -22.99
C VAL A 100 -3.60 -22.88 -23.81
N VAL A 101 -3.97 -23.73 -24.76
CA VAL A 101 -3.04 -24.43 -25.64
C VAL A 101 -3.52 -24.33 -27.07
N SER A 102 -2.66 -23.91 -27.99
CA SER A 102 -2.95 -23.79 -29.42
C SER A 102 -2.08 -24.76 -30.22
N GLY A 103 -2.50 -25.08 -31.45
CA GLY A 103 -1.78 -25.99 -32.32
C GLY A 103 -1.95 -27.46 -31.97
N LEU A 104 -2.96 -27.82 -31.17
CA LEU A 104 -3.28 -29.21 -30.89
C LEU A 104 -3.68 -29.92 -32.18
N GLN A 105 -3.27 -31.18 -32.31
CA GLN A 105 -3.66 -32.05 -33.40
C GLN A 105 -4.44 -33.25 -32.85
N PRO A 106 -5.31 -33.89 -33.67
CA PRO A 106 -6.02 -35.08 -33.27
C PRO A 106 -5.08 -36.23 -32.87
N SER A 107 -5.60 -37.16 -32.05
CA SER A 107 -4.84 -38.30 -31.51
C SER A 107 -4.03 -39.04 -32.59
N GLY A 108 -2.70 -39.07 -32.45
CA GLY A 108 -1.79 -39.81 -33.33
C GLY A 108 -0.99 -38.97 -34.34
N ALA A 109 -1.20 -37.65 -34.40
CA ALA A 109 -0.43 -36.74 -35.25
C ALA A 109 0.70 -36.01 -34.47
N PRO A 110 1.82 -35.63 -35.12
CA PRO A 110 2.96 -35.00 -34.45
C PRO A 110 2.60 -33.61 -33.87
N GLU A 111 2.75 -33.48 -32.54
CA GLU A 111 2.37 -32.29 -31.77
C GLU A 111 3.27 -31.08 -32.07
N THR A 112 2.73 -30.07 -32.75
CA THR A 112 3.27 -28.70 -32.76
C THR A 112 2.45 -27.85 -31.81
N VAL A 113 2.56 -28.18 -30.52
CA VAL A 113 1.74 -27.61 -29.46
C VAL A 113 2.41 -26.37 -28.87
N GLN A 114 1.66 -25.28 -28.78
CA GLN A 114 2.08 -24.05 -28.16
C GLN A 114 1.20 -23.75 -26.95
N THR A 115 1.79 -23.85 -25.75
CA THR A 115 1.13 -23.43 -24.51
C THR A 115 1.13 -21.90 -24.44
N LEU A 116 -0.05 -21.30 -24.61
CA LEU A 116 -0.23 -19.84 -24.54
C LEU A 116 -0.43 -19.37 -23.10
N THR A 117 -1.04 -20.20 -22.27
CA THR A 117 -1.18 -19.97 -20.83
C THR A 117 -0.85 -21.25 -20.10
N GLU A 118 0.21 -21.24 -19.29
CA GLU A 118 0.63 -22.40 -18.49
C GLU A 118 -0.49 -22.96 -17.62
N TYR A 119 -0.51 -24.29 -17.48
CA TYR A 119 -1.54 -24.98 -16.70
C TYR A 119 -1.48 -24.55 -15.23
N LEU A 120 -2.63 -24.12 -14.72
CA LEU A 120 -2.88 -23.89 -13.31
C LEU A 120 -4.06 -24.77 -12.92
N GLY A 121 -3.86 -25.70 -11.98
CA GLY A 121 -4.93 -26.60 -11.57
C GLY A 121 -6.10 -25.90 -10.86
N PRO A 122 -7.27 -26.56 -10.79
CA PRO A 122 -8.35 -26.20 -9.88
C PRO A 122 -7.85 -25.85 -8.49
N GLY A 123 -8.31 -24.72 -7.94
CA GLY A 123 -7.95 -24.26 -6.60
C GLY A 123 -9.12 -23.83 -5.71
N PRO A 124 -10.30 -24.49 -5.77
CA PRO A 124 -11.38 -24.19 -4.83
C PRO A 124 -10.93 -24.50 -3.41
N LYS A 125 -11.36 -23.68 -2.46
CA LYS A 125 -11.06 -23.90 -1.04
C LYS A 125 -12.00 -24.96 -0.44
N ASP A 126 -11.59 -25.55 0.68
CA ASP A 126 -12.38 -26.59 1.37
C ASP A 126 -13.77 -26.10 1.82
N ASP A 127 -13.88 -24.81 2.13
CA ASP A 127 -15.11 -24.13 2.57
C ASP A 127 -15.95 -23.55 1.41
N SER A 128 -15.48 -23.67 0.17
CA SER A 128 -16.27 -23.27 -1.01
C SER A 128 -17.13 -24.43 -1.49
N ARG A 129 -18.33 -24.11 -2.01
CA ARG A 129 -19.08 -25.04 -2.86
C ARG A 129 -18.23 -25.46 -4.06
N PRO A 130 -18.43 -26.67 -4.61
CA PRO A 130 -17.68 -27.13 -5.78
C PRO A 130 -17.79 -26.17 -6.95
N HIS A 131 -16.66 -25.83 -7.56
CA HIS A 131 -16.57 -24.98 -8.75
C HIS A 131 -16.78 -25.83 -10.01
N ARG A 132 -17.37 -25.25 -11.04
CA ARG A 132 -17.48 -25.83 -12.37
C ARG A 132 -16.20 -25.52 -13.16
N TYR A 133 -15.62 -26.49 -13.83
CA TYR A 133 -14.47 -26.29 -14.72
C TYR A 133 -14.85 -26.75 -16.13
N LEU A 134 -14.67 -25.87 -17.11
CA LEU A 134 -15.02 -26.09 -18.51
C LEU A 134 -13.74 -26.32 -19.33
N PHE A 135 -13.71 -27.42 -20.07
CA PHE A 135 -12.74 -27.71 -21.12
C PHE A 135 -13.42 -27.48 -22.47
N LEU A 136 -12.93 -26.51 -23.23
CA LEU A 136 -13.51 -26.08 -24.50
C LEU A 136 -12.48 -26.27 -25.61
N LEU A 137 -12.80 -27.08 -26.61
CA LEU A 137 -11.96 -27.31 -27.78
C LEU A 137 -12.50 -26.52 -28.97
N PHE A 138 -11.64 -25.71 -29.58
CA PHE A 138 -11.97 -24.88 -30.71
C PHE A 138 -11.15 -25.27 -31.95
N ARG A 139 -11.78 -25.28 -33.11
CA ARG A 139 -11.12 -25.35 -34.41
C ARG A 139 -10.48 -24.00 -34.73
N GLU A 140 -9.22 -24.03 -35.16
CA GLU A 140 -8.48 -22.83 -35.59
C GLU A 140 -8.76 -22.52 -37.07
N PRO A 141 -8.94 -21.24 -37.45
CA PRO A 141 -9.00 -20.86 -38.86
C PRO A 141 -7.64 -21.06 -39.56
N HIS A 142 -7.68 -21.28 -40.88
CA HIS A 142 -6.48 -21.55 -41.66
C HIS A 142 -5.43 -20.43 -41.53
N GLY A 143 -4.21 -20.81 -41.15
CA GLY A 143 -3.08 -19.87 -41.00
C GLY A 143 -3.05 -19.11 -39.67
N LEU A 144 -3.91 -19.44 -38.69
CA LEU A 144 -3.84 -18.86 -37.36
C LEU A 144 -2.48 -19.19 -36.70
N SER A 145 -1.84 -18.16 -36.14
CA SER A 145 -0.67 -18.30 -35.30
C SER A 145 -0.88 -17.41 -34.07
N LEU A 146 -1.10 -18.05 -32.92
CA LEU A 146 -1.28 -17.37 -31.66
C LEU A 146 0.06 -17.27 -30.91
N SER A 147 0.20 -16.19 -30.16
CA SER A 147 1.35 -15.91 -29.31
C SER A 147 0.92 -15.81 -27.84
N LYS A 148 1.87 -15.86 -26.90
CA LYS A 148 1.54 -15.70 -25.47
C LYS A 148 0.92 -14.33 -25.18
N GLU A 149 1.26 -13.33 -26.00
CA GLU A 149 0.72 -11.98 -25.94
C GLU A 149 -0.78 -11.91 -26.28
N ASP A 150 -1.29 -12.83 -27.11
CA ASP A 150 -2.69 -12.84 -27.55
C ASP A 150 -3.68 -13.20 -26.44
N VAL A 151 -3.26 -14.02 -25.48
CA VAL A 151 -4.06 -14.36 -24.30
C VAL A 151 -3.84 -13.35 -23.16
N GLY A 152 -2.89 -12.43 -23.29
CA GLY A 152 -2.49 -11.50 -22.24
C GLY A 152 -1.51 -12.12 -21.24
N SER A 153 -1.18 -11.38 -20.18
CA SER A 153 -0.13 -11.77 -19.22
C SER A 153 -0.38 -13.15 -18.57
N GLU A 154 0.72 -13.87 -18.29
CA GLU A 154 0.71 -15.11 -17.51
C GLU A 154 0.61 -14.89 -15.98
N GLU A 155 0.67 -13.64 -15.53
CA GLU A 155 0.50 -13.27 -14.11
C GLU A 155 -0.81 -13.86 -13.55
N PHE A 156 -0.77 -14.44 -12.35
CA PHE A 156 -1.92 -15.11 -11.72
C PHE A 156 -3.18 -14.23 -11.69
N MET A 157 -3.03 -12.93 -11.45
CA MET A 157 -4.14 -11.98 -11.40
C MET A 157 -4.76 -11.71 -12.78
N ALA A 158 -3.98 -11.83 -13.86
CA ALA A 158 -4.42 -11.58 -15.23
C ALA A 158 -5.37 -12.66 -15.77
N ARG A 159 -5.41 -13.81 -15.10
CA ARG A 159 -6.28 -14.93 -15.43
C ARG A 159 -7.73 -14.69 -15.02
N ARG A 160 -7.98 -13.74 -14.10
CA ARG A 160 -9.33 -13.37 -13.61
C ARG A 160 -10.17 -12.74 -14.71
N SER A 161 -11.48 -13.00 -14.68
CA SER A 161 -12.42 -12.28 -15.55
C SER A 161 -12.00 -12.33 -17.02
N PHE A 162 -11.44 -13.46 -17.46
CA PHE A 162 -10.93 -13.60 -18.81
C PHE A 162 -12.09 -13.46 -19.78
N LYS A 163 -11.97 -12.51 -20.71
CA LYS A 163 -12.99 -12.21 -21.71
C LYS A 163 -13.01 -13.25 -22.83
N ALA A 164 -13.22 -14.51 -22.47
CA ALA A 164 -13.06 -15.65 -23.35
C ALA A 164 -13.96 -15.55 -24.60
N ALA A 165 -15.21 -15.08 -24.47
CA ALA A 165 -16.12 -14.95 -25.60
C ALA A 165 -15.65 -13.90 -26.63
N GLU A 166 -15.24 -12.72 -26.15
CA GLU A 166 -14.64 -11.68 -27.02
C GLU A 166 -13.35 -12.20 -27.68
N TRP A 167 -12.54 -12.98 -26.95
CA TRP A 167 -11.28 -13.53 -27.44
C TRP A 167 -11.48 -14.60 -28.53
N VAL A 168 -12.39 -15.56 -28.30
CA VAL A 168 -12.77 -16.59 -29.27
C VAL A 168 -13.30 -15.95 -30.55
N GLN A 169 -14.18 -14.95 -30.42
CA GLN A 169 -14.73 -14.22 -31.57
C GLN A 169 -13.64 -13.45 -32.33
N LYS A 170 -12.74 -12.75 -31.62
CA LYS A 170 -11.63 -11.99 -32.22
C LYS A 170 -10.72 -12.85 -33.10
N HIS A 171 -10.47 -14.10 -32.68
CA HIS A 171 -9.55 -15.01 -33.38
C HIS A 171 -10.25 -16.00 -34.31
N GLY A 172 -11.57 -15.86 -34.52
CA GLY A 172 -12.33 -16.71 -35.45
C GLY A 172 -12.36 -18.18 -35.04
N LEU A 173 -12.30 -18.47 -33.74
CA LEU A 173 -12.29 -19.82 -33.20
C LEU A 173 -13.70 -20.41 -33.15
N GLU A 174 -13.87 -21.63 -33.68
CA GLU A 174 -15.17 -22.32 -33.75
C GLU A 174 -15.22 -23.44 -32.72
N LEU A 175 -16.22 -23.45 -31.82
CA LEU A 175 -16.34 -24.47 -30.78
C LEU A 175 -16.75 -25.81 -31.38
N VAL A 176 -15.96 -26.87 -31.14
CA VAL A 176 -16.17 -28.21 -31.72
C VAL A 176 -16.42 -29.31 -30.67
N ALA A 177 -15.93 -29.13 -29.45
CA ALA A 177 -16.17 -30.08 -28.36
C ALA A 177 -16.08 -29.40 -26.98
N VAL A 178 -16.82 -29.95 -26.01
CA VAL A 178 -16.85 -29.49 -24.61
C VAL A 178 -16.79 -30.69 -23.67
N ASN A 179 -16.05 -30.56 -22.58
CA ASN A 179 -16.15 -31.44 -21.42
C ASN A 179 -16.08 -30.59 -20.14
N TRP A 180 -16.60 -31.09 -19.01
CA TRP A 180 -16.63 -30.31 -17.78
C TRP A 180 -16.60 -31.18 -16.53
N MET A 181 -16.14 -30.62 -15.42
CA MET A 181 -16.05 -31.28 -14.11
C MET A 181 -16.43 -30.34 -12.96
N LEU A 182 -16.69 -30.93 -11.79
CA LEU A 182 -16.71 -30.19 -10.53
C LEU A 182 -15.35 -30.31 -9.84
N GLY A 183 -14.81 -29.20 -9.37
CA GLY A 183 -13.62 -29.16 -8.51
C GLY A 183 -13.99 -28.77 -7.10
N ALA A 184 -13.48 -29.49 -6.09
CA ALA A 184 -13.63 -29.12 -4.69
C ALA A 184 -12.30 -29.24 -3.94
N GLY A 185 -12.16 -28.47 -2.86
CA GLY A 185 -11.04 -28.60 -1.94
C GLY A 185 -10.92 -30.01 -1.39
N ASP A 186 -9.70 -30.45 -1.04
CA ASP A 186 -9.45 -31.80 -0.53
C ASP A 186 -10.24 -32.09 0.77
N GLY A 187 -10.48 -31.05 1.58
CA GLY A 187 -11.21 -31.13 2.85
C GLY A 187 -12.71 -30.82 2.77
N HIS A 188 -13.28 -30.60 1.57
CA HIS A 188 -14.72 -30.32 1.44
C HIS A 188 -15.57 -31.57 1.76
N THR A 189 -16.40 -31.49 2.80
CA THR A 189 -17.17 -32.63 3.36
C THR A 189 -18.68 -32.56 3.15
N ASP A 190 -19.22 -31.47 2.59
CA ASP A 190 -20.67 -31.33 2.42
C ASP A 190 -21.17 -32.05 1.17
N VAL A 191 -21.81 -33.20 1.40
CA VAL A 191 -22.32 -34.05 0.31
C VAL A 191 -23.54 -33.41 -0.37
N ALA A 192 -24.24 -32.49 0.29
CA ALA A 192 -25.42 -31.83 -0.27
C ALA A 192 -25.05 -30.82 -1.38
N ASP A 193 -23.90 -30.16 -1.28
CA ASP A 193 -23.39 -29.23 -2.30
C ASP A 193 -22.88 -29.94 -3.56
N ILE A 194 -22.39 -31.18 -3.40
CA ILE A 194 -21.98 -32.03 -4.52
C ILE A 194 -23.21 -32.51 -5.32
N VAL A 195 -24.38 -32.61 -4.68
CA VAL A 195 -25.63 -33.11 -5.28
C VAL A 195 -26.55 -31.98 -5.79
N SER A 196 -26.44 -30.76 -5.26
CA SER A 196 -27.35 -29.65 -5.59
C SER A 196 -26.78 -28.66 -6.62
N LEU A 197 -26.85 -29.02 -7.90
CA LEU A 197 -26.64 -28.08 -9.01
C LEU A 197 -27.85 -27.11 -9.12
N ARG A 198 -27.89 -26.05 -8.30
CA ARG A 198 -28.83 -24.93 -8.52
C ARG A 198 -28.09 -23.69 -9.04
N PRO A 199 -28.62 -22.99 -10.05
CA PRO A 199 -27.99 -21.80 -10.61
C PRO A 199 -28.03 -20.62 -9.62
N PRO A 200 -26.95 -19.82 -9.50
CA PRO A 200 -26.97 -18.58 -8.72
C PRO A 200 -27.83 -17.48 -9.38
N ALA A 201 -28.40 -16.60 -8.56
CA ALA A 201 -29.29 -15.52 -8.99
C ALA A 201 -28.52 -14.38 -9.70
N ILE A 202 -29.03 -13.97 -10.87
CA ILE A 202 -28.41 -12.97 -11.76
C ILE A 202 -28.61 -11.55 -11.20
N ILE A 203 -27.53 -10.90 -10.76
CA ILE A 203 -27.52 -9.44 -10.50
C ILE A 203 -27.09 -8.73 -11.79
N ARG A 204 -28.04 -8.14 -12.52
CA ARG A 204 -27.75 -7.25 -13.66
C ARG A 204 -27.18 -5.92 -13.16
N ARG A 205 -26.05 -5.46 -13.71
CA ARG A 205 -25.63 -4.05 -13.67
C ARG A 205 -25.37 -3.49 -15.08
N PRO A 206 -25.58 -2.18 -15.31
CA PRO A 206 -25.63 -1.60 -16.64
C PRO A 206 -24.24 -1.33 -17.22
N SER A 207 -24.16 -1.42 -18.55
CA SER A 207 -22.99 -1.13 -19.36
C SER A 207 -22.53 0.33 -19.24
N SER A 208 -21.24 0.55 -18.93
CA SER A 208 -20.57 1.79 -19.32
C SER A 208 -19.10 1.54 -19.68
N ASN A 209 -18.83 1.85 -20.95
CA ASN A 209 -17.60 2.16 -21.67
C ASN A 209 -16.24 2.15 -20.93
N ALA A 210 -15.36 1.33 -21.52
CA ALA A 210 -14.03 1.68 -22.01
C ALA A 210 -12.93 2.14 -21.04
N ASN A 211 -11.84 1.36 -21.11
CA ASN A 211 -10.44 1.76 -21.12
C ASN A 211 -9.71 1.98 -19.79
N GLY A 212 -8.98 0.95 -19.39
CA GLY A 212 -7.52 1.07 -19.33
C GLY A 212 -6.85 0.66 -18.02
N ASN A 213 -6.18 -0.49 -18.12
CA ASN A 213 -4.89 -0.83 -17.51
C ASN A 213 -4.81 -0.91 -15.98
N SER A 214 -5.09 -2.11 -15.47
CA SER A 214 -4.43 -2.67 -14.29
C SER A 214 -3.55 -3.83 -14.74
N HIS A 215 -2.29 -3.54 -15.08
CA HIS A 215 -1.26 -4.57 -15.11
C HIS A 215 -0.13 -4.17 -14.18
N GLU A 216 0.42 -5.22 -13.57
CA GLU A 216 1.58 -5.27 -12.69
C GLU A 216 1.29 -4.84 -11.26
N LEU A 217 0.96 -5.81 -10.41
CA LEU A 217 1.50 -6.02 -9.05
C LEU A 217 1.11 -7.44 -8.62
N SER A 218 1.63 -8.45 -9.30
CA SER A 218 1.63 -9.81 -8.76
C SER A 218 2.95 -10.51 -9.04
N ARG A 219 3.99 -10.02 -8.37
CA ARG A 219 5.14 -10.84 -7.98
C ARG A 219 5.40 -10.59 -6.50
N VAL A 220 5.71 -11.67 -5.78
CA VAL A 220 6.03 -11.77 -4.34
C VAL A 220 4.82 -12.05 -3.42
N ASN A 221 4.32 -13.28 -3.46
CA ASN A 221 4.08 -14.06 -2.25
C ASN A 221 3.93 -15.56 -2.58
N SER A 222 5.06 -16.21 -2.84
CA SER A 222 5.20 -17.65 -2.63
C SER A 222 6.35 -17.83 -1.65
N ASP A 223 6.06 -18.56 -0.58
CA ASP A 223 6.95 -19.01 0.50
C ASP A 223 7.02 -18.07 1.71
N ILE A 224 6.18 -18.35 2.70
CA ILE A 224 6.54 -18.79 4.07
C ILE A 224 5.24 -18.99 4.88
N GLY A 225 5.04 -20.19 5.44
CA GLY A 225 4.15 -20.41 6.59
C GLY A 225 3.09 -21.52 6.45
N ARG A 226 3.51 -22.79 6.57
CA ARG A 226 2.64 -23.84 7.14
C ARG A 226 2.47 -23.56 8.65
N ASN A 227 1.28 -23.89 9.16
CA ASN A 227 0.84 -23.88 10.56
C ASN A 227 0.51 -22.51 11.17
N GLU A 228 -0.75 -22.12 11.02
CA GLU A 228 -1.69 -21.80 12.12
C GLU A 228 -3.05 -21.44 11.50
N ARG A 229 -4.13 -22.12 11.92
CA ARG A 229 -5.50 -21.82 11.46
C ARG A 229 -5.90 -20.43 11.97
N PRO A 230 -6.42 -19.52 11.13
CA PRO A 230 -7.07 -18.30 11.63
C PRO A 230 -8.37 -18.70 12.35
N ASP A 231 -8.57 -18.16 13.55
CA ASP A 231 -9.81 -18.31 14.32
C ASP A 231 -10.99 -17.73 13.52
N SER A 232 -12.20 -18.26 13.71
CA SER A 232 -13.46 -17.82 13.08
C SER A 232 -13.71 -16.30 13.14
N ARG A 233 -13.08 -15.60 14.10
CA ARG A 233 -13.09 -14.13 14.25
C ARG A 233 -12.20 -13.35 13.28
N ASP A 234 -11.27 -14.00 12.58
CA ASP A 234 -10.44 -13.38 11.53
C ASP A 234 -11.17 -13.32 10.17
N GLN A 235 -12.25 -14.10 9.99
CA GLN A 235 -13.11 -14.04 8.80
C GLN A 235 -13.89 -12.72 8.71
N ASP A 236 -14.12 -12.04 9.84
CA ASP A 236 -14.76 -10.71 9.89
C ASP A 236 -13.93 -9.62 9.19
N PHE A 237 -12.61 -9.81 9.03
CA PHE A 237 -11.75 -8.88 8.26
C PHE A 237 -12.14 -8.83 6.77
N LEU A 238 -12.80 -9.87 6.26
CA LEU A 238 -13.25 -9.97 4.86
C LEU A 238 -14.73 -9.62 4.69
N SER A 239 -15.44 -9.26 5.77
CA SER A 239 -16.75 -8.61 5.69
C SER A 239 -16.57 -7.24 5.03
N ASN A 240 -17.01 -7.15 3.79
CA ASN A 240 -16.54 -6.21 2.77
C ASN A 240 -17.13 -4.78 2.91
N GLU A 241 -17.23 -4.27 4.13
CA GLU A 241 -17.69 -2.91 4.40
C GLU A 241 -16.49 -2.03 4.82
N TRP A 242 -15.94 -1.32 3.84
CA TRP A 242 -14.94 -0.27 4.07
C TRP A 242 -15.61 1.03 4.52
N ASP A 243 -14.82 1.93 5.11
CA ASP A 243 -15.25 3.26 5.54
C ASP A 243 -16.30 3.24 6.68
N LYS A 244 -16.22 2.26 7.57
CA LYS A 244 -17.14 2.12 8.73
C LYS A 244 -17.00 3.26 9.73
N LYS A 245 -18.07 3.56 10.47
CA LYS A 245 -18.10 4.66 11.45
C LYS A 245 -17.12 4.43 12.62
N GLU A 246 -16.83 3.18 12.91
CA GLU A 246 -15.90 2.71 13.94
C GLU A 246 -14.44 3.08 13.65
N GLY A 247 -14.10 3.43 12.40
CA GLY A 247 -12.78 3.92 12.03
C GLY A 247 -12.49 5.35 12.49
N TRP A 248 -13.52 6.20 12.68
CA TRP A 248 -13.32 7.61 13.05
C TRP A 248 -12.77 7.82 14.47
N PRO A 249 -13.19 7.07 15.50
CA PRO A 249 -12.51 7.09 16.80
C PRO A 249 -11.02 6.74 16.70
N ALA A 250 -10.65 5.80 15.81
CA ALA A 250 -9.24 5.47 15.59
C ALA A 250 -8.48 6.59 14.88
N VAL A 251 -9.13 7.34 13.98
CA VAL A 251 -8.58 8.57 13.38
C VAL A 251 -8.38 9.66 14.43
N ALA A 252 -9.37 9.92 15.28
CA ALA A 252 -9.26 10.91 16.34
C ALA A 252 -8.13 10.54 17.33
N ALA A 253 -8.04 9.27 17.71
CA ALA A 253 -6.97 8.73 18.54
C ALA A 253 -5.59 8.90 17.90
N GLY A 254 -5.44 8.49 16.63
CA GLY A 254 -4.20 8.66 15.88
C GLY A 254 -3.79 10.13 15.79
N SER A 255 -4.75 11.02 15.54
CA SER A 255 -4.54 12.47 15.50
C SER A 255 -4.07 13.03 16.84
N ALA A 256 -4.65 12.59 17.96
CA ALA A 256 -4.24 13.03 19.29
C ALA A 256 -2.82 12.54 19.64
N ILE A 257 -2.49 11.30 19.28
CA ILE A 257 -1.13 10.75 19.42
C ILE A 257 -0.14 11.59 18.62
N PHE A 258 -0.46 11.87 17.36
CA PHE A 258 0.41 12.61 16.45
C PHE A 258 0.58 14.08 16.86
N PHE A 259 -0.48 14.69 17.39
CA PHE A 259 -0.45 16.03 17.98
C PHE A 259 0.61 16.14 19.06
N VAL A 260 0.62 15.22 20.03
CA VAL A 260 1.62 15.23 21.10
C VAL A 260 2.99 14.82 20.57
N TYR A 261 3.09 13.65 19.96
CA TYR A 261 4.37 13.06 19.58
C TYR A 261 5.18 13.97 18.64
N LEU A 262 4.63 14.32 17.47
CA LEU A 262 5.36 15.17 16.53
C LEU A 262 5.39 16.63 16.98
N GLY A 263 4.45 17.04 17.85
CA GLY A 263 4.51 18.33 18.52
C GLY A 263 5.77 18.47 19.38
N LEU A 264 6.09 17.46 20.20
CA LEU A 264 7.30 17.42 21.01
C LEU A 264 8.57 17.34 20.15
N VAL A 265 8.59 16.45 19.14
CA VAL A 265 9.75 16.32 18.22
C VAL A 265 10.08 17.64 17.53
N TYR A 266 9.09 18.33 16.97
CA TYR A 266 9.32 19.57 16.23
C TYR A 266 9.59 20.77 17.14
N SER A 267 9.24 20.70 18.42
CA SER A 267 9.49 21.76 19.40
C SER A 267 10.84 21.62 20.12
N TYR A 268 11.57 20.52 19.89
CA TYR A 268 12.89 20.29 20.50
C TYR A 268 13.89 21.42 20.24
N GLY A 269 13.79 22.13 19.11
CA GLY A 269 14.66 23.28 18.82
C GLY A 269 14.63 24.37 19.90
N ILE A 270 13.48 24.59 20.54
CA ILE A 270 13.32 25.56 21.64
C ILE A 270 14.02 25.04 22.91
N VAL A 271 13.87 23.75 23.19
CA VAL A 271 14.56 23.07 24.29
C VAL A 271 16.08 23.12 24.10
N GLN A 272 16.55 22.86 22.88
CA GLN A 272 17.97 22.90 22.51
C GLN A 272 18.58 24.28 22.80
N LEU A 273 17.86 25.36 22.48
CA LEU A 273 18.29 26.73 22.76
C LEU A 273 18.53 26.93 24.26
N HIS A 274 17.55 26.57 25.09
CA HIS A 274 17.66 26.71 26.54
C HIS A 274 18.76 25.83 27.15
N LEU A 275 19.00 24.63 26.61
CA LEU A 275 20.11 23.77 27.03
C LEU A 275 21.47 24.37 26.65
N ALA A 276 21.55 25.07 25.51
CA ALA A 276 22.76 25.78 25.08
C ALA A 276 23.02 27.01 25.95
N ASP A 277 21.99 27.77 26.29
CA ASP A 277 22.05 28.93 27.19
C ASP A 277 22.43 28.51 28.62
N ALA A 278 22.00 27.33 29.06
CA ALA A 278 22.44 26.72 30.31
C ALA A 278 23.87 26.15 30.25
N HIS A 279 24.57 26.31 29.13
CA HIS A 279 25.93 25.83 28.88
C HIS A 279 26.12 24.32 29.11
N LEU A 280 25.09 23.51 28.85
CA LEU A 280 25.16 22.06 29.03
C LEU A 280 26.20 21.41 28.09
N ALA A 281 26.18 21.80 26.81
CA ALA A 281 27.08 21.31 25.78
C ALA A 281 27.09 22.22 24.54
N SER A 282 27.93 21.91 23.55
CA SER A 282 27.89 22.58 22.26
C SER A 282 26.54 22.36 21.54
N ALA A 283 26.13 23.33 20.73
CA ALA A 283 24.91 23.26 19.93
C ALA A 283 24.84 21.99 19.04
N SER A 284 26.00 21.52 18.55
CA SER A 284 26.11 20.28 17.76
C SER A 284 25.74 19.04 18.58
N THR A 285 26.24 18.93 19.81
CA THR A 285 25.96 17.79 20.70
C THR A 285 24.50 17.77 21.11
N LEU A 286 23.92 18.95 21.41
CA LEU A 286 22.51 19.08 21.77
C LEU A 286 21.60 18.76 20.58
N SER A 287 21.90 19.25 19.38
CA SER A 287 21.17 18.91 18.17
C SER A 287 21.19 17.41 17.86
N PHE A 288 22.30 16.74 18.17
CA PHE A 288 22.44 15.29 17.99
C PHE A 288 21.54 14.49 18.95
N ILE A 289 21.28 14.97 20.17
CA ILE A 289 20.33 14.34 21.10
C ILE A 289 18.91 14.34 20.51
N GLY A 290 18.43 15.50 20.05
CA GLY A 290 17.10 15.61 19.43
C GLY A 290 16.99 14.81 18.13
N SER A 291 18.04 14.85 17.30
CA SER A 291 18.10 14.10 16.03
C SER A 291 18.09 12.59 16.27
N LEU A 292 18.77 12.10 17.32
CA LEU A 292 18.70 10.70 17.73
C LEU A 292 17.26 10.33 18.14
N GLY A 293 16.62 11.13 18.99
CA GLY A 293 15.21 10.92 19.40
C GLY A 293 14.26 10.82 18.21
N ALA A 294 14.41 11.73 17.24
CA ALA A 294 13.61 11.74 16.02
C ALA A 294 13.93 10.54 15.10
N ALA A 295 15.21 10.21 14.91
CA ALA A 295 15.67 9.14 14.01
C ALA A 295 15.41 7.72 14.55
N MET A 296 15.28 7.57 15.87
CA MET A 296 14.88 6.31 16.50
C MET A 296 13.50 5.84 16.02
N SER A 297 12.58 6.77 15.71
CA SER A 297 11.26 6.46 15.16
C SER A 297 11.34 5.61 13.88
N PRO A 298 11.90 6.10 12.75
CA PRO A 298 12.06 5.31 11.54
C PRO A 298 13.00 4.11 11.71
N LEU A 299 14.08 4.24 12.49
CA LEU A 299 15.09 3.18 12.66
C LEU A 299 14.49 1.87 13.20
N MET A 300 13.53 1.98 14.12
CA MET A 300 12.93 0.83 14.78
C MET A 300 11.69 0.28 14.07
N GLU A 301 11.19 0.87 12.98
CA GLU A 301 9.87 0.50 12.44
C GLU A 301 9.76 -0.98 12.03
N MET A 302 10.82 -1.55 11.44
CA MET A 302 10.87 -2.98 11.10
C MET A 302 10.77 -3.89 12.36
N ILE A 303 11.21 -3.41 13.51
CA ILE A 303 11.06 -4.11 14.81
C ILE A 303 9.62 -3.92 15.31
N VAL A 304 9.12 -2.68 15.27
CA VAL A 304 7.76 -2.34 15.69
C VAL A 304 6.71 -3.11 14.90
N ALA A 305 6.88 -3.31 13.59
CA ALA A 305 5.99 -4.13 12.78
C ALA A 305 5.87 -5.57 13.30
N ARG A 306 6.97 -6.16 13.78
CA ARG A 306 6.96 -7.49 14.42
C ARG A 306 6.29 -7.48 15.79
N ILE A 307 6.46 -6.39 16.55
CA ILE A 307 5.78 -6.21 17.84
C ILE A 307 4.26 -6.12 17.60
N ILE A 308 3.80 -5.31 16.64
CA ILE A 308 2.40 -5.21 16.24
C ILE A 308 1.84 -6.59 15.85
N LYS A 309 2.61 -7.39 15.10
CA LYS A 309 2.19 -8.76 14.76
C LYS A 309 1.92 -9.63 15.98
N ARG A 310 2.73 -9.49 17.04
CA ARG A 310 2.65 -10.33 18.26
C ARG A 310 1.61 -9.85 19.26
N ILE A 311 1.59 -8.54 19.56
CA ILE A 311 0.76 -7.97 20.64
C ILE A 311 -0.36 -7.05 20.15
N GLY A 312 -0.42 -6.77 18.85
CA GLY A 312 -1.43 -5.91 18.24
C GLY A 312 -1.12 -4.42 18.31
N TYR A 313 -1.91 -3.64 17.55
CA TYR A 313 -1.76 -2.19 17.42
C TYR A 313 -1.94 -1.42 18.75
N ARG A 314 -2.99 -1.77 19.51
CA ARG A 314 -3.34 -1.07 20.77
C ARG A 314 -2.28 -1.24 21.86
N ALA A 315 -1.82 -2.47 22.08
CA ALA A 315 -0.79 -2.74 23.08
C ALA A 315 0.54 -2.10 22.69
N THR A 316 0.90 -2.12 21.41
CA THR A 316 2.09 -1.44 20.89
C THR A 316 2.02 0.08 21.16
N ALA A 317 0.91 0.73 20.81
CA ALA A 317 0.73 2.16 21.04
C ALA A 317 0.70 2.51 22.54
N PHE A 318 0.09 1.66 23.39
CA PHE A 318 0.07 1.86 24.83
C PHE A 318 1.49 1.82 25.43
N ILE A 319 2.28 0.80 25.09
CA ILE A 319 3.68 0.71 25.51
C ILE A 319 4.46 1.93 24.99
N GLY A 320 4.27 2.30 23.73
CA GLY A 320 4.89 3.48 23.14
C GLY A 320 4.54 4.77 23.90
N SER A 321 3.29 4.93 24.34
CA SER A 321 2.83 6.07 25.14
C SER A 321 3.53 6.14 26.49
N ILE A 322 3.74 4.99 27.14
CA ILE A 322 4.49 4.92 28.41
C ILE A 322 5.92 5.42 28.18
N PHE A 323 6.62 4.87 27.19
CA PHE A 323 8.00 5.23 26.88
C PHE A 323 8.15 6.69 26.44
N LEU A 324 7.22 7.22 25.64
CA LEU A 324 7.23 8.61 25.19
C LEU A 324 7.16 9.56 26.39
N GLY A 325 6.14 9.40 27.24
CA GLY A 325 5.98 10.25 28.43
C GLY A 325 7.09 10.03 29.46
N LEU A 326 7.61 8.80 29.59
CA LEU A 326 8.72 8.50 30.50
C LEU A 326 10.00 9.20 30.05
N GLY A 327 10.34 9.14 28.76
CA GLY A 327 11.49 9.82 28.17
C GLY A 327 11.40 11.33 28.34
N GLU A 328 10.21 11.90 28.09
CA GLU A 328 9.97 13.34 28.26
C GLU A 328 10.03 13.77 29.74
N PHE A 329 9.36 13.05 30.63
CA PHE A 329 9.29 13.39 32.05
C PHE A 329 10.66 13.29 32.73
N THR A 330 11.39 12.19 32.48
CA THR A 330 12.71 11.95 33.08
C THR A 330 13.80 12.86 32.49
N ALA A 331 13.58 13.42 31.29
CA ALA A 331 14.46 14.45 30.75
C ALA A 331 14.51 15.70 31.63
N GLY A 332 13.45 16.00 32.39
CA GLY A 332 13.44 17.11 33.33
C GLY A 332 14.59 17.04 34.35
N TRP A 333 14.89 15.85 34.87
CA TRP A 333 16.03 15.62 35.78
C TRP A 333 17.37 15.50 35.07
N SER A 334 17.36 15.38 33.74
CA SER A 334 18.55 15.13 32.93
C SER A 334 19.17 16.40 32.36
N THR A 335 18.55 17.58 32.59
CA THR A 335 18.95 18.88 32.02
C THR A 335 20.37 19.34 32.36
N GLN A 336 21.04 18.70 33.31
CA GLN A 336 22.41 18.98 33.74
C GLN A 336 23.43 17.91 33.29
N SER A 337 23.00 16.88 32.56
CA SER A 337 23.85 15.75 32.17
C SER A 337 23.60 15.32 30.73
N VAL A 338 24.60 15.52 29.87
CA VAL A 338 24.55 15.13 28.45
C VAL A 338 24.27 13.63 28.28
N PRO A 339 24.94 12.69 28.97
CA PRO A 339 24.62 11.27 28.87
C PRO A 339 23.19 10.93 29.30
N ALA A 340 22.67 11.61 30.33
CA ALA A 340 21.30 11.41 30.79
C ALA A 340 20.28 11.93 29.75
N MET A 341 20.56 13.05 29.09
CA MET A 341 19.74 13.56 27.98
C MET A 341 19.73 12.60 26.78
N PHE A 342 20.86 11.98 26.46
CA PHE A 342 20.92 10.92 25.45
C PHE A 342 20.03 9.73 25.80
N ALA A 343 20.09 9.28 27.06
CA ALA A 343 19.29 8.15 27.51
C ALA A 343 17.78 8.46 27.49
N THR A 344 17.39 9.66 27.93
CA THR A 344 15.98 10.05 28.09
C THR A 344 15.36 10.58 26.80
N GLN A 345 15.87 11.68 26.24
CA GLN A 345 15.35 12.31 25.01
C GLN A 345 15.77 11.57 23.74
N GLY A 346 16.97 10.99 23.71
CA GLY A 346 17.44 10.23 22.55
C GLY A 346 16.79 8.85 22.48
N VAL A 347 17.05 8.01 23.47
CA VAL A 347 16.68 6.58 23.39
C VAL A 347 15.28 6.31 23.92
N LEU A 348 14.96 6.73 25.16
CA LEU A 348 13.71 6.35 25.81
C LEU A 348 12.49 6.97 25.13
N PHE A 349 12.56 8.29 24.87
CA PHE A 349 11.59 9.00 24.06
C PHE A 349 11.52 8.43 22.63
N GLY A 350 12.67 8.14 22.01
CA GLY A 350 12.78 7.58 20.67
C GLY A 350 12.12 6.21 20.50
N ILE A 351 12.23 5.32 21.49
CA ILE A 351 11.51 4.03 21.52
C ILE A 351 10.00 4.28 21.57
N GLY A 352 9.56 5.21 22.42
CA GLY A 352 8.15 5.61 22.51
C GLY A 352 7.62 6.15 21.18
N ALA A 353 8.38 7.05 20.57
CA ALA A 353 8.13 7.62 19.25
C ALA A 353 7.95 6.54 18.18
N ALA A 354 8.88 5.58 18.09
CA ALA A 354 8.80 4.49 17.13
C ALA A 354 7.54 3.62 17.29
N MET A 355 7.22 3.27 18.53
CA MET A 355 6.07 2.42 18.86
C MET A 355 4.73 3.12 18.67
N LEU A 356 4.70 4.46 18.65
CA LEU A 356 3.50 5.25 18.38
C LEU A 356 3.31 5.55 16.89
N PHE A 357 4.41 5.84 16.17
CA PHE A 357 4.34 6.27 14.78
C PHE A 357 3.65 5.23 13.90
N LEU A 358 4.17 4.00 13.85
CA LEU A 358 3.70 2.99 12.91
C LEU A 358 2.22 2.61 13.12
N PRO A 359 1.73 2.38 14.37
CA PRO A 359 0.31 2.16 14.60
C PRO A 359 -0.59 3.31 14.16
N ALA A 360 -0.29 4.54 14.58
CA ALA A 360 -1.16 5.67 14.27
C ALA A 360 -1.10 6.06 12.77
N ALA A 361 0.04 5.85 12.11
CA ALA A 361 0.20 6.05 10.67
C ALA A 361 -0.64 5.08 9.81
N THR A 362 -0.76 3.82 10.23
CA THR A 362 -1.29 2.75 9.37
C THR A 362 -2.75 2.38 9.66
N VAL A 363 -3.19 2.45 10.92
CA VAL A 363 -4.57 2.07 11.32
C VAL A 363 -5.67 2.79 10.52
N PRO A 364 -5.60 4.11 10.25
CA PRO A 364 -6.61 4.78 9.43
C PRO A 364 -6.76 4.15 8.05
N SER A 365 -5.64 3.78 7.43
CA SER A 365 -5.65 3.14 6.12
C SER A 365 -6.28 1.76 6.13
N LEU A 366 -6.33 1.08 7.28
CA LEU A 366 -6.98 -0.22 7.42
C LEU A 366 -8.51 -0.12 7.51
N TRP A 367 -9.06 1.02 7.91
CA TRP A 367 -10.51 1.23 8.03
C TRP A 367 -11.14 1.81 6.77
N PHE A 368 -10.40 2.66 6.05
CA PHE A 368 -10.94 3.47 4.96
C PHE A 368 -10.36 3.06 3.60
N LYS A 369 -11.22 3.05 2.57
CA LYS A 369 -10.81 2.96 1.15
C LYS A 369 -11.20 4.21 0.38
N LYS A 370 -12.46 4.66 0.45
CA LYS A 370 -12.90 5.85 -0.29
C LYS A 370 -12.47 7.15 0.38
N LYS A 371 -12.35 7.13 1.71
CA LYS A 371 -11.94 8.28 2.53
C LYS A 371 -10.56 8.10 3.14
N ARG A 372 -9.71 7.29 2.50
CA ARG A 372 -8.42 6.87 3.06
C ARG A 372 -7.46 8.04 3.20
N GLY A 373 -7.35 8.85 2.16
CA GLY A 373 -6.55 10.06 2.15
C GLY A 373 -7.05 11.09 3.17
N LEU A 374 -8.35 11.30 3.29
CA LEU A 374 -8.92 12.18 4.33
C LEU A 374 -8.62 11.67 5.74
N ALA A 375 -8.81 10.37 6.00
CA ALA A 375 -8.59 9.77 7.31
C ALA A 375 -7.11 9.85 7.76
N THR A 376 -6.18 9.51 6.86
CA THR A 376 -4.75 9.67 7.10
C THR A 376 -4.37 11.15 7.20
N GLY A 377 -4.90 12.01 6.33
CA GLY A 377 -4.72 13.45 6.35
C GLY A 377 -5.11 14.09 7.70
N LEU A 378 -6.21 13.65 8.31
CA LEU A 378 -6.64 14.10 9.64
C LEU A 378 -5.68 13.65 10.75
N VAL A 379 -5.23 12.38 10.74
CA VAL A 379 -4.24 11.88 11.71
C VAL A 379 -2.96 12.71 11.67
N TYR A 380 -2.38 12.87 10.48
CA TYR A 380 -1.17 13.66 10.35
C TYR A 380 -1.45 15.15 10.56
N GLY A 381 -2.64 15.65 10.23
CA GLY A 381 -3.07 17.03 10.51
C GLY A 381 -2.92 17.38 11.99
N GLY A 382 -3.26 16.44 12.87
CA GLY A 382 -3.00 16.54 14.31
C GLY A 382 -1.56 16.92 14.65
N ALA A 383 -0.58 16.32 13.98
CA ALA A 383 0.82 16.65 14.21
C ALA A 383 1.19 18.09 13.83
N GLY A 384 0.65 18.65 12.75
CA GLY A 384 0.98 20.02 12.35
C GLY A 384 0.39 21.04 13.33
N LEU A 385 -0.84 20.79 13.79
CA LEU A 385 -1.48 21.58 14.84
C LEU A 385 -0.74 21.45 16.17
N GLY A 386 -0.32 20.24 16.55
CA GLY A 386 0.40 19.97 17.78
C GLY A 386 1.74 20.69 17.84
N SER A 387 2.52 20.66 16.76
CA SER A 387 3.78 21.39 16.67
C SER A 387 3.57 22.91 16.75
N ALA A 388 2.52 23.46 16.15
CA ALA A 388 2.22 24.88 16.29
C ALA A 388 1.83 25.27 17.73
N VAL A 389 0.94 24.49 18.37
CA VAL A 389 0.48 24.77 19.73
C VAL A 389 1.60 24.60 20.74
N ILE A 390 2.34 23.48 20.69
CA ILE A 390 3.43 23.21 21.63
C ILE A 390 4.53 24.26 21.46
N ALA A 391 4.96 24.58 20.23
CA ALA A 391 6.01 25.57 20.02
C ALA A 391 5.66 26.96 20.59
N ILE A 392 4.41 27.42 20.45
CA ILE A 392 3.98 28.70 21.03
C ILE A 392 3.92 28.63 22.56
N SER A 393 3.40 27.55 23.11
CA SER A 393 3.19 27.41 24.56
C SER A 393 4.48 27.08 25.33
N LEU A 394 5.48 26.49 24.68
CA LEU A 394 6.66 25.95 25.34
C LEU A 394 7.55 27.05 25.91
N GLU A 395 7.76 28.15 25.18
CA GLU A 395 8.54 29.29 25.65
C GLU A 395 7.95 29.87 26.95
N GLU A 396 6.63 30.09 26.95
CA GLU A 396 5.91 30.58 28.12
C GLU A 396 5.98 29.60 29.29
N LEU A 397 5.79 28.30 29.01
CA LEU A 397 5.88 27.25 30.02
C LEU A 397 7.26 27.20 30.68
N ILE A 398 8.33 27.31 29.89
CA ILE A 398 9.70 27.35 30.40
C ILE A 398 9.92 28.61 31.25
N SER A 399 9.39 29.76 30.84
CA SER A 399 9.55 31.01 31.60
C SER A 399 8.93 30.95 33.00
N VAL A 400 7.83 30.21 33.17
CA VAL A 400 7.11 30.08 34.45
C VAL A 400 7.65 28.93 35.31
N THR A 401 7.97 27.79 34.70
CA THR A 401 8.26 26.54 35.43
C THR A 401 9.73 26.13 35.38
N GLY A 402 10.55 26.84 34.62
CA GLY A 402 11.90 26.42 34.25
C GLY A 402 11.89 25.24 33.28
N LEU A 403 13.07 24.93 32.73
CA LEU A 403 13.22 23.87 31.74
C LEU A 403 12.87 22.48 32.31
N GLU A 404 13.30 22.18 33.54
CA GLU A 404 12.98 20.92 34.22
C GLU A 404 11.46 20.75 34.44
N GLY A 405 10.78 21.81 34.87
CA GLY A 405 9.33 21.81 35.07
C GLY A 405 8.56 21.60 33.77
N ALA A 406 8.99 22.27 32.69
CA ALA A 406 8.39 22.12 31.37
C ALA A 406 8.42 20.67 30.88
N PHE A 407 9.58 20.00 30.94
CA PHE A 407 9.72 18.58 30.56
C PHE A 407 8.75 17.66 31.33
N LYS A 408 8.65 17.84 32.66
CA LYS A 408 7.75 17.02 33.48
C LYS A 408 6.28 17.23 33.13
N ILE A 409 5.89 18.48 32.88
CA ILE A 409 4.52 18.81 32.48
C ILE A 409 4.22 18.22 31.10
N LEU A 410 5.14 18.34 30.13
CA LEU A 410 4.98 17.75 28.80
C LEU A 410 4.92 16.22 28.82
N GLY A 411 5.75 15.56 29.65
CA GLY A 411 5.68 14.12 29.85
C GLY A 411 4.37 13.66 30.49
N GLY A 412 3.88 14.40 31.49
CA GLY A 412 2.56 14.19 32.08
C GLY A 412 1.42 14.38 31.08
N MET A 413 1.50 15.42 30.24
CA MET A 413 0.56 15.66 29.14
C MET A 413 0.59 14.49 28.13
N ALA A 414 1.79 14.01 27.78
CA ALA A 414 1.93 12.89 26.86
C ALA A 414 1.25 11.62 27.38
N TRP A 415 1.39 11.30 28.67
CA TRP A 415 0.62 10.21 29.27
C TRP A 415 -0.88 10.49 29.30
N GLY A 416 -1.29 11.69 29.72
CA GLY A 416 -2.70 12.08 29.82
C GLY A 416 -3.46 12.01 28.49
N ILE A 417 -2.77 12.19 27.36
CA ILE A 417 -3.39 12.16 26.02
C ILE A 417 -3.12 10.84 25.30
N CYS A 418 -1.86 10.39 25.21
CA CYS A 418 -1.49 9.25 24.37
C CYS A 418 -1.93 7.91 24.96
N ILE A 419 -1.96 7.74 26.29
CA ILE A 419 -2.41 6.48 26.92
C ILE A 419 -3.90 6.24 26.64
N PRO A 420 -4.82 7.20 26.91
CA PRO A 420 -6.22 7.03 26.53
C PRO A 420 -6.40 6.89 25.02
N ALA A 421 -5.70 7.68 24.20
CA ALA A 421 -5.79 7.58 22.75
C ALA A 421 -5.37 6.19 22.24
N SER A 422 -4.35 5.57 22.83
CA SER A 422 -3.91 4.21 22.48
C SER A 422 -4.99 3.15 22.68
N TYR A 423 -5.92 3.36 23.63
CA TYR A 423 -7.09 2.49 23.79
C TYR A 423 -8.04 2.62 22.60
N PHE A 424 -8.26 3.83 22.08
CA PHE A 424 -9.15 4.09 20.95
C PHE A 424 -8.52 3.81 19.58
N LEU A 425 -7.19 3.61 19.51
CA LEU A 425 -6.47 3.22 18.29
C LEU A 425 -6.69 1.73 17.92
N LYS A 426 -7.95 1.37 17.68
CA LYS A 426 -8.37 0.01 17.33
C LYS A 426 -8.26 -0.21 15.83
N ALA A 427 -7.44 -1.18 15.41
CA ALA A 427 -7.45 -1.69 14.04
C ALA A 427 -8.64 -2.67 13.84
N PRO A 428 -9.09 -2.92 12.60
CA PRO A 428 -10.04 -4.00 12.31
C PRO A 428 -9.54 -5.35 12.84
N ALA A 429 -10.45 -6.26 13.21
CA ALA A 429 -10.10 -7.60 13.69
C ALA A 429 -9.18 -8.33 12.69
N GLY A 430 -8.25 -9.16 13.15
CA GLY A 430 -7.28 -9.85 12.29
C GLY A 430 -6.15 -9.01 11.70
N SER A 431 -6.25 -7.66 11.68
CA SER A 431 -5.25 -6.77 11.04
C SER A 431 -3.83 -6.94 11.58
N ALA A 432 -3.69 -7.21 12.88
CA ALA A 432 -2.38 -7.43 13.51
C ALA A 432 -1.73 -8.73 13.00
N ARG A 433 -2.51 -9.82 12.90
CA ARG A 433 -2.02 -11.12 12.42
C ARG A 433 -1.69 -11.08 10.93
N ALA A 434 -2.39 -10.23 10.17
CA ALA A 434 -2.14 -9.98 8.76
C ALA A 434 -0.81 -9.24 8.49
N VAL A 435 -0.15 -8.70 9.51
CA VAL A 435 1.20 -8.14 9.35
C VAL A 435 2.18 -9.25 8.99
N SER A 436 2.53 -9.33 7.70
CA SER A 436 3.49 -10.31 7.19
C SER A 436 4.89 -10.07 7.74
N SER A 437 5.72 -11.12 7.75
CA SER A 437 7.14 -11.02 8.08
C SER A 437 7.87 -10.17 7.03
N ILE A 438 9.07 -9.68 7.37
CA ILE A 438 9.88 -8.84 6.48
C ILE A 438 10.14 -9.54 5.15
N GLN A 439 9.74 -8.89 4.07
CA GLN A 439 9.81 -9.45 2.72
C GLN A 439 11.04 -8.92 2.00
N TRP A 440 12.19 -9.54 2.26
CA TRP A 440 13.45 -9.22 1.58
C TRP A 440 13.36 -9.28 0.06
N ARG A 441 12.42 -10.06 -0.49
CA ARG A 441 12.18 -10.14 -1.94
C ARG A 441 11.69 -8.81 -2.53
N LEU A 442 11.07 -7.92 -1.74
CA LEU A 442 10.70 -6.57 -2.19
C LEU A 442 11.91 -5.73 -2.61
N LEU A 443 13.10 -5.96 -2.03
CA LEU A 443 14.34 -5.30 -2.45
C LEU A 443 14.80 -5.69 -3.87
N ARG A 444 14.14 -6.65 -4.53
CA ARG A 444 14.36 -6.97 -5.95
C ARG A 444 13.35 -6.26 -6.87
N SER A 445 12.32 -5.64 -6.32
CA SER A 445 11.33 -4.88 -7.07
C SER A 445 11.82 -3.46 -7.30
N LEU A 446 12.02 -3.07 -8.55
CA LEU A 446 12.45 -1.71 -8.90
C LEU A 446 11.48 -0.65 -8.35
N ARG A 447 10.17 -0.92 -8.33
CA ARG A 447 9.17 0.00 -7.76
C ARG A 447 9.39 0.24 -6.26
N PHE A 448 9.70 -0.83 -5.54
CA PHE A 448 9.98 -0.75 -4.12
C PHE A 448 11.29 -0.01 -3.86
N ILE A 449 12.36 -0.30 -4.63
CA ILE A 449 13.64 0.41 -4.53
C ILE A 449 13.44 1.91 -4.80
N LEU A 450 12.72 2.28 -5.85
CA LEU A 450 12.46 3.69 -6.18
C LEU A 450 11.65 4.39 -5.09
N MET A 451 10.64 3.74 -4.50
CA MET A 451 9.90 4.29 -3.37
C MET A 451 10.77 4.41 -2.10
N LEU A 452 11.65 3.44 -1.86
CA LEU A 452 12.59 3.45 -0.74
C LEU A 452 13.57 4.61 -0.89
N LEU A 453 14.21 4.76 -2.06
CA LEU A 453 15.11 5.87 -2.34
C LEU A 453 14.38 7.22 -2.30
N MET A 454 13.17 7.29 -2.84
CA MET A 454 12.34 8.51 -2.78
C MET A 454 12.08 8.94 -1.34
N GLY A 455 11.67 8.00 -0.48
CA GLY A 455 11.44 8.27 0.94
C GLY A 455 12.73 8.67 1.65
N ALA A 456 13.83 7.93 1.45
CA ALA A 456 15.12 8.23 2.05
C ALA A 456 15.63 9.64 1.70
N ILE A 457 15.52 10.04 0.43
CA ILE A 457 15.94 11.37 -0.02
C ILE A 457 14.97 12.46 0.44
N ALA A 458 13.67 12.18 0.48
CA ALA A 458 12.64 13.15 0.85
C ALA A 458 12.72 13.60 2.32
N THR A 459 13.38 12.82 3.19
CA THR A 459 13.51 13.15 4.60
C THR A 459 14.77 13.94 4.97
N PHE A 460 15.78 14.02 4.11
CA PHE A 460 16.91 14.95 4.29
C PHE A 460 16.48 16.43 4.39
N PRO A 461 15.60 16.95 3.52
CA PRO A 461 15.14 18.34 3.62
C PRO A 461 14.11 18.58 4.72
N LEU A 462 13.60 17.53 5.38
CA LEU A 462 12.42 17.59 6.25
C LEU A 462 12.50 18.68 7.33
N PHE A 463 13.64 18.72 8.03
CA PHE A 463 13.83 19.61 9.17
C PHE A 463 14.52 20.93 8.77
N VAL A 464 14.86 21.10 7.49
CA VAL A 464 15.58 22.30 7.03
C VAL A 464 14.71 23.56 7.15
N PRO A 465 13.44 23.62 6.66
CA PRO A 465 12.61 24.80 6.86
C PRO A 465 12.33 25.10 8.35
N PRO A 466 11.88 24.14 9.18
CA PRO A 466 11.64 24.43 10.60
C PRO A 466 12.87 24.96 11.36
N PHE A 467 14.07 24.51 10.98
CA PHE A 467 15.32 24.89 11.64
C PHE A 467 15.91 26.19 11.09
N LEU A 468 16.03 26.33 9.76
CA LEU A 468 16.70 27.49 9.14
C LEU A 468 15.77 28.69 8.94
N LEU A 469 14.46 28.50 8.82
CA LEU A 469 13.53 29.60 8.55
C LEU A 469 13.55 30.66 9.67
N PRO A 470 13.51 30.31 10.98
CA PRO A 470 13.64 31.31 12.03
C PRO A 470 14.98 32.05 12.00
N LEU A 471 16.08 31.33 11.76
CA LEU A 471 17.42 31.93 11.67
C LEU A 471 17.54 32.90 10.48
N TYR A 472 16.96 32.53 9.33
CA TYR A 472 16.90 33.37 8.15
C TYR A 472 16.10 34.65 8.40
N ILE A 473 14.97 34.55 9.09
CA ILE A 473 14.12 35.72 9.39
C ILE A 473 14.83 36.69 10.35
N SER A 474 15.53 36.15 11.35
CA SER A 474 16.32 36.97 12.27
C SER A 474 17.53 37.62 11.58
N SER A 475 18.21 36.92 10.66
CA SER A 475 19.40 37.46 9.97
C SER A 475 19.10 38.64 9.03
N ILE A 476 17.86 38.76 8.56
CA ILE A 476 17.40 39.93 7.78
C ILE A 476 16.81 41.05 8.66
N GLY A 477 16.91 40.94 9.98
CA GLY A 477 16.59 42.01 10.93
C GLY A 477 15.18 41.98 11.52
N PHE A 478 14.39 40.92 11.32
CA PHE A 478 13.12 40.76 12.03
C PHE A 478 13.33 40.19 13.43
N SER A 479 12.39 40.45 14.34
CA SER A 479 12.48 39.97 15.73
C SER A 479 12.22 38.46 15.83
N SER A 480 12.75 37.84 16.90
CA SER A 480 12.52 36.41 17.21
C SER A 480 11.03 36.05 17.31
N ARG A 481 10.18 37.00 17.76
CA ARG A 481 8.73 36.82 17.82
C ARG A 481 8.10 36.71 16.41
N VAL A 482 8.56 37.50 15.45
CA VAL A 482 8.11 37.41 14.05
C VAL A 482 8.57 36.09 13.43
N ALA A 483 9.82 35.70 13.67
CA ALA A 483 10.37 34.42 13.23
C ALA A 483 9.56 33.22 13.75
N ALA A 484 9.26 33.20 15.05
CA ALA A 484 8.41 32.18 15.67
C ALA A 484 6.98 32.17 15.09
N SER A 485 6.40 33.34 14.83
CA SER A 485 5.05 33.46 14.26
C SER A 485 4.98 32.91 12.83
N ILE A 486 6.00 33.15 12.01
CA ILE A 486 6.07 32.61 10.64
C ILE A 486 6.28 31.09 10.66
N LEU A 487 7.09 30.58 11.57
CA LEU A 487 7.25 29.13 11.77
C LEU A 487 5.92 28.49 12.20
N ALA A 488 5.18 29.13 13.12
CA ALA A 488 3.86 28.68 13.51
C ALA A 488 2.88 28.67 12.32
N ALA A 489 2.92 29.71 11.47
CA ALA A 489 2.13 29.75 10.23
C ALA A 489 2.50 28.61 9.26
N TRP A 490 3.80 28.29 9.12
CA TRP A 490 4.26 27.15 8.32
C TRP A 490 3.73 25.81 8.86
N ASN A 491 3.80 25.58 10.18
CA ASN A 491 3.27 24.36 10.82
C ASN A 491 1.76 24.24 10.65
N PHE A 492 1.03 25.33 10.83
CA PHE A 492 -0.41 25.37 10.63
C PHE A 492 -0.78 25.10 9.16
N ALA A 493 -0.09 25.74 8.21
CA ALA A 493 -0.25 25.48 6.79
C ALA A 493 0.06 24.01 6.43
N SER A 494 1.04 23.39 7.08
CA SER A 494 1.35 21.97 6.94
C SER A 494 0.23 21.06 7.45
N ALA A 495 -0.44 21.41 8.55
CA ALA A 495 -1.63 20.71 9.01
C ALA A 495 -2.75 20.74 7.96
N LEU A 496 -3.03 21.92 7.39
CA LEU A 496 -4.02 22.07 6.32
C LEU A 496 -3.60 21.33 5.04
N GLY A 497 -2.31 21.35 4.72
CA GLY A 497 -1.72 20.61 3.61
C GLY A 497 -1.94 19.10 3.71
N ARG A 498 -1.76 18.52 4.91
CA ARG A 498 -2.00 17.09 5.19
C ARG A 498 -3.44 16.69 4.88
N ILE A 499 -4.39 17.47 5.38
CA ILE A 499 -5.81 17.23 5.20
C ILE A 499 -6.20 17.46 3.74
N GLY A 500 -5.78 18.58 3.16
CA GLY A 500 -6.11 18.98 1.79
C GLY A 500 -5.55 18.04 0.74
N MET A 501 -4.28 17.65 0.84
CA MET A 501 -3.64 16.69 -0.07
C MET A 501 -4.23 15.29 0.09
N GLY A 502 -4.53 14.86 1.32
CA GLY A 502 -5.24 13.62 1.59
C GLY A 502 -6.63 13.56 0.95
N PHE A 503 -7.44 14.59 1.16
CA PHE A 503 -8.75 14.74 0.51
C PHE A 503 -8.62 14.82 -1.03
N GLY A 504 -7.62 15.54 -1.53
CA GLY A 504 -7.34 15.66 -2.96
C GLY A 504 -6.95 14.34 -3.62
N ALA A 505 -6.26 13.47 -2.89
CA ALA A 505 -5.93 12.10 -3.31
C ALA A 505 -7.18 11.24 -3.48
N ASP A 506 -8.13 11.34 -2.56
CA ASP A 506 -9.38 10.57 -2.60
C ASP A 506 -10.28 11.01 -3.77
N ILE A 507 -10.37 12.32 -4.05
CA ILE A 507 -11.40 12.87 -4.95
C ILE A 507 -10.90 13.24 -6.34
N PHE A 508 -9.69 13.76 -6.51
CA PHE A 508 -9.30 14.42 -7.76
C PHE A 508 -8.12 13.76 -8.47
N LEU A 509 -7.00 13.58 -7.77
CA LEU A 509 -5.70 13.30 -8.38
C LEU A 509 -5.27 11.83 -8.26
N GLY A 510 -5.74 11.12 -7.23
CA GLY A 510 -5.20 9.84 -6.82
C GLY A 510 -4.00 10.01 -5.85
N PRO A 511 -3.71 9.00 -5.02
CA PRO A 511 -2.62 9.05 -4.03
C PRO A 511 -1.25 9.41 -4.61
N VAL A 512 -0.84 8.76 -5.70
CA VAL A 512 0.52 8.94 -6.24
C VAL A 512 0.70 10.35 -6.82
N ASN A 513 -0.28 10.84 -7.58
CA ASN A 513 -0.21 12.18 -8.18
C ASN A 513 -0.29 13.29 -7.12
N SER A 514 -1.08 13.10 -6.06
CA SER A 514 -1.17 14.07 -4.96
C SER A 514 0.17 14.20 -4.23
N MET A 515 0.89 13.09 -4.08
CA MET A 515 2.22 13.08 -3.47
C MET A 515 3.25 13.78 -4.36
N ILE A 516 3.23 13.53 -5.67
CA ILE A 516 4.09 14.23 -6.63
C ILE A 516 3.82 15.74 -6.58
N LEU A 517 2.55 16.15 -6.55
CA LEU A 517 2.17 17.55 -6.43
C LEU A 517 2.69 18.17 -5.13
N SER A 518 2.50 17.49 -4.00
CA SER A 518 3.02 17.92 -2.70
C SER A 518 4.54 18.12 -2.73
N LEU A 519 5.32 17.13 -3.18
CA LEU A 519 6.78 17.22 -3.28
C LEU A 519 7.23 18.33 -4.26
N THR A 520 6.50 18.51 -5.36
CA THR A 520 6.79 19.58 -6.34
C THR A 520 6.54 20.95 -5.74
N VAL A 521 5.42 21.15 -5.02
CA VAL A 521 5.12 22.41 -4.33
C VAL A 521 6.20 22.73 -3.30
N ILE A 522 6.66 21.75 -2.50
CA ILE A 522 7.75 21.95 -1.53
C ILE A 522 9.04 22.37 -2.24
N GLY A 523 9.49 21.60 -3.23
CA GLY A 523 10.77 21.79 -3.88
C GLY A 523 10.83 23.09 -4.68
N VAL A 524 9.79 23.38 -5.48
CA VAL A 524 9.70 24.62 -6.25
C VAL A 524 9.57 25.83 -5.34
N SER A 525 8.71 25.81 -4.31
CA SER A 525 8.58 26.97 -3.41
C SER A 525 9.87 27.24 -2.64
N ALA A 526 10.58 26.18 -2.20
CA ALA A 526 11.88 26.31 -1.54
C ALA A 526 12.94 26.93 -2.46
N MET A 527 12.99 26.59 -3.76
CA MET A 527 14.02 27.14 -4.65
C MET A 527 13.66 28.49 -5.27
N ALA A 528 12.38 28.72 -5.54
CA ALA A 528 11.92 29.89 -6.29
C ALA A 528 11.56 31.08 -5.40
N LEU A 529 11.14 30.85 -4.15
CA LEU A 529 10.66 31.92 -3.26
C LEU A 529 11.66 32.23 -2.15
N TRP A 530 12.08 31.21 -1.39
CA TRP A 530 12.84 31.40 -0.15
C TRP A 530 14.23 32.07 -0.33
N PRO A 531 15.07 31.75 -1.34
CA PRO A 531 16.39 32.35 -1.49
C PRO A 531 16.36 33.86 -1.76
N PHE A 532 15.19 34.38 -2.15
CA PHE A 532 14.94 35.76 -2.55
C PHE A 532 13.98 36.49 -1.59
N ALA A 533 13.59 35.83 -0.49
CA ALA A 533 12.58 36.31 0.45
C ALA A 533 13.11 37.42 1.37
N SER A 534 13.23 38.63 0.83
CA SER A 534 13.71 39.83 1.54
C SER A 534 12.61 40.66 2.20
N SER A 535 11.34 40.29 2.02
CA SER A 535 10.19 41.00 2.61
C SER A 535 9.31 40.07 3.43
N LEU A 536 8.66 40.64 4.45
CA LEU A 536 7.76 39.91 5.33
C LEU A 536 6.61 39.23 4.56
N GLY A 537 6.04 39.93 3.57
CA GLY A 537 4.96 39.38 2.74
C GLY A 537 5.39 38.15 1.94
N LEU A 538 6.59 38.17 1.34
CA LEU A 538 7.12 37.03 0.60
C LEU A 538 7.47 35.85 1.51
N LEU A 539 7.97 36.13 2.73
CA LEU A 539 8.22 35.10 3.74
C LEU A 539 6.93 34.41 4.21
N ILE A 540 5.87 35.17 4.48
CA ILE A 540 4.56 34.62 4.85
C ILE A 540 4.00 33.78 3.70
N PHE A 541 4.06 34.30 2.47
CA PHE A 541 3.60 33.58 1.29
C PHE A 541 4.37 32.27 1.07
N PHE A 542 5.70 32.31 1.16
CA PHE A 542 6.55 31.13 1.13
C PHE A 542 6.17 30.13 2.25
N ALA A 543 6.04 30.60 3.49
CA ALA A 543 5.74 29.75 4.64
C ALA A 543 4.42 28.99 4.46
N ILE A 544 3.39 29.66 3.95
CA ILE A 544 2.08 29.05 3.69
C ILE A 544 2.16 28.02 2.56
N ILE A 545 2.70 28.40 1.39
CA ILE A 545 2.77 27.51 0.22
C ILE A 545 3.66 26.30 0.49
N ASN A 546 4.85 26.53 1.05
CA ASN A 546 5.80 25.48 1.38
C ASN A 546 5.25 24.58 2.51
N GLY A 547 4.63 25.16 3.54
CA GLY A 547 3.96 24.43 4.61
C GLY A 547 2.87 23.52 4.06
N MET A 548 1.94 24.06 3.25
CA MET A 548 0.89 23.25 2.60
C MET A 548 1.45 22.10 1.76
N GLY A 549 2.53 22.35 1.01
CA GLY A 549 3.24 21.30 0.29
C GLY A 549 3.80 20.25 1.24
N SER A 550 4.51 20.67 2.30
CA SER A 550 5.21 19.81 3.26
C SER A 550 4.28 18.82 3.95
N GLY A 551 3.02 19.20 4.12
CA GLY A 551 2.02 18.35 4.74
C GLY A 551 1.81 17.02 4.01
N GLY A 552 1.83 17.00 2.68
CA GLY A 552 1.40 15.84 1.91
C GLY A 552 2.29 14.60 2.03
N PHE A 553 3.59 14.75 2.28
CA PHE A 553 4.54 13.62 2.27
C PHE A 553 4.16 12.50 3.24
N PHE A 554 3.95 12.84 4.50
CA PHE A 554 3.67 11.81 5.50
C PHE A 554 2.23 11.29 5.43
N SER A 555 1.26 12.18 5.19
CA SER A 555 -0.15 11.78 5.14
C SER A 555 -0.46 10.89 3.95
N LEU A 556 0.18 11.12 2.81
CA LEU A 556 -0.06 10.34 1.60
C LEU A 556 0.76 9.06 1.53
N MET A 557 1.85 8.92 2.30
CA MET A 557 2.74 7.76 2.13
C MET A 557 2.02 6.42 2.40
N PRO A 558 1.25 6.25 3.49
CA PRO A 558 0.47 5.02 3.69
C PRO A 558 -0.55 4.77 2.56
N VAL A 559 -1.12 5.83 2.02
CA VAL A 559 -2.12 5.77 0.94
C VAL A 559 -1.46 5.34 -0.38
N VAL A 560 -0.31 5.92 -0.71
CA VAL A 560 0.53 5.57 -1.87
C VAL A 560 1.00 4.12 -1.77
N VAL A 561 1.45 3.68 -0.60
CA VAL A 561 1.84 2.28 -0.40
C VAL A 561 0.65 1.34 -0.60
N GLY A 562 -0.53 1.69 -0.08
CA GLY A 562 -1.74 0.91 -0.32
C GLY A 562 -2.14 0.86 -1.80
N ALA A 563 -1.98 1.97 -2.54
CA ALA A 563 -2.25 2.04 -3.97
C ALA A 563 -1.24 1.25 -4.82
N VAL A 564 0.06 1.33 -4.48
CA VAL A 564 1.17 0.74 -5.25
C VAL A 564 1.47 -0.69 -4.84
N PHE A 565 1.11 -1.17 -3.66
CA PHE A 565 1.43 -2.55 -3.23
C PHE A 565 0.23 -3.32 -2.67
N GLY A 566 -0.93 -2.67 -2.56
CA GLY A 566 -2.13 -3.26 -1.97
C GLY A 566 -2.14 -3.23 -0.45
N ASP A 567 -3.29 -3.57 0.12
CA ASP A 567 -3.60 -3.31 1.53
C ASP A 567 -3.10 -4.41 2.48
N GLY A 568 -2.86 -5.63 1.96
CA GLY A 568 -2.56 -6.81 2.77
C GLY A 568 -1.20 -6.81 3.46
N GLN A 569 -0.31 -5.86 3.14
CA GLN A 569 1.05 -5.80 3.69
C GLN A 569 1.47 -4.40 4.13
N LEU A 570 0.50 -3.48 4.28
CA LEU A 570 0.75 -2.06 4.48
C LEU A 570 1.77 -1.78 5.59
N ALA A 571 1.58 -2.35 6.78
CA ALA A 571 2.48 -2.12 7.91
C ALA A 571 3.91 -2.64 7.68
N ASN A 572 4.07 -3.76 6.98
CA ASN A 572 5.39 -4.32 6.67
C ASN A 572 6.13 -3.46 5.64
N ILE A 573 5.45 -3.11 4.55
CA ILE A 573 6.03 -2.27 3.49
C ILE A 573 6.35 -0.87 4.01
N MET A 574 5.41 -0.25 4.74
CA MET A 574 5.66 1.02 5.43
C MET A 574 6.89 0.92 6.32
N SER A 575 6.98 -0.11 7.17
CA SER A 575 8.13 -0.24 8.07
C SER A 575 9.48 -0.32 7.34
N MET A 576 9.53 -1.03 6.21
CA MET A 576 10.77 -1.14 5.42
C MET A 576 11.10 0.18 4.72
N LEU A 577 10.09 0.89 4.19
CA LEU A 577 10.28 2.20 3.56
C LEU A 577 10.72 3.24 4.59
N SER A 578 10.03 3.32 5.72
CA SER A 578 10.34 4.32 6.74
C SER A 578 11.68 4.09 7.41
N THR A 579 12.16 2.84 7.56
CA THR A 579 13.51 2.61 8.08
C THR A 579 14.60 3.29 7.23
N SER A 580 14.37 3.47 5.93
CA SER A 580 15.29 4.24 5.08
C SER A 580 15.33 5.75 5.42
N TRP A 581 14.30 6.29 6.07
CA TRP A 581 14.19 7.70 6.44
C TRP A 581 15.15 8.11 7.55
N THR A 582 15.67 7.13 8.31
CA THR A 582 16.58 7.31 9.43
C THR A 582 17.73 8.25 9.08
N PHE A 583 18.36 8.07 7.92
CA PHE A 583 19.50 8.88 7.51
C PHE A 583 19.12 10.34 7.27
N GLY A 584 17.97 10.59 6.64
CA GLY A 584 17.48 11.95 6.42
C GLY A 584 17.08 12.65 7.73
N TYR A 585 16.44 11.92 8.64
CA TYR A 585 16.11 12.43 9.99
C TYR A 585 17.37 12.80 10.79
N PHE A 586 18.43 12.02 10.62
CA PHE A 586 19.65 12.16 11.41
C PHE A 586 20.63 13.19 10.82
N LEU A 587 20.80 13.21 9.49
CA LEU A 587 21.83 14.00 8.80
C LEU A 587 21.27 15.23 8.10
N GLY A 588 19.96 15.32 7.88
CA GLY A 588 19.31 16.38 7.11
C GLY A 588 19.65 17.79 7.60
N SER A 589 19.37 18.08 8.88
CA SER A 589 19.66 19.38 9.50
C SER A 589 21.16 19.63 9.71
N PRO A 590 21.97 18.67 10.21
CA PRO A 590 23.41 18.88 10.33
C PRO A 590 24.10 19.25 9.00
N ILE A 591 23.72 18.61 7.88
CA ILE A 591 24.26 18.95 6.56
C ILE A 591 23.85 20.38 6.17
N ALA A 592 22.59 20.75 6.40
CA ALA A 592 22.11 22.10 6.10
C ALA A 592 22.80 23.17 6.95
N GLY A 593 23.07 22.89 8.23
CA GLY A 593 23.86 23.75 9.11
C GLY A 593 25.31 23.88 8.66
N TYR A 594 25.97 22.78 8.31
CA TYR A 594 27.32 22.80 7.75
C TYR A 594 27.41 23.64 6.47
N LEU A 595 26.41 23.51 5.58
CA LEU A 595 26.33 24.33 4.37
C LEU A 595 26.15 25.82 4.69
N LEU A 596 25.44 26.18 5.76
CA LEU A 596 25.32 27.56 6.20
C LEU A 596 26.67 28.08 6.75
N ASP A 597 27.31 27.32 7.64
CA ASP A 597 28.58 27.69 8.26
C ASP A 597 29.71 27.83 7.25
N ALA A 598 29.80 26.92 6.27
CA ALA A 598 30.78 26.95 5.21
C ALA A 598 30.70 28.22 4.32
N TYR A 599 29.56 28.90 4.33
CA TYR A 599 29.32 30.13 3.56
C TYR A 599 29.26 31.39 4.46
N GLY A 600 29.81 31.31 5.68
CA GLY A 600 29.96 32.45 6.58
C GLY A 600 28.92 32.54 7.69
N GLY A 601 28.11 31.49 7.88
CA GLY A 601 27.17 31.38 9.00
C GLY A 601 25.99 32.35 8.89
N THR A 602 25.29 32.55 10.01
CA THR A 602 24.13 33.45 10.10
C THR A 602 24.48 34.91 9.84
N ASP A 603 25.72 35.31 10.12
CA ASP A 603 26.17 36.71 10.12
C ASP A 603 26.56 37.19 8.71
N ALA A 604 26.84 36.27 7.78
CA ALA A 604 27.12 36.58 6.37
C ALA A 604 25.87 36.92 5.54
N GLY A 605 24.69 36.98 6.19
CA GLY A 605 23.44 37.41 5.60
C GLY A 605 22.86 36.40 4.59
N LEU A 606 21.95 36.90 3.74
CA LEU A 606 21.11 36.09 2.86
C LEU A 606 21.85 35.09 1.96
N ALA A 607 23.05 35.45 1.51
CA ALA A 607 23.82 34.63 0.58
C ALA A 607 24.26 33.29 1.21
N ALA A 608 24.53 33.28 2.51
CA ALA A 608 25.00 32.10 3.24
C ALA A 608 23.92 31.02 3.38
N PHE A 609 22.63 31.40 3.37
CA PHE A 609 21.51 30.44 3.46
C PHE A 609 21.20 29.75 2.13
N ARG A 610 21.57 30.35 0.99
CA ARG A 610 21.18 29.84 -0.34
C ARG A 610 21.62 28.40 -0.61
N PRO A 611 22.86 27.96 -0.30
CA PRO A 611 23.27 26.58 -0.54
C PRO A 611 22.41 25.58 0.22
N ALA A 612 22.10 25.84 1.49
CA ALA A 612 21.24 24.97 2.30
C ALA A 612 19.79 24.93 1.78
N ILE A 613 19.26 26.07 1.30
CA ILE A 613 17.93 26.14 0.70
C ILE A 613 17.86 25.38 -0.62
N PHE A 614 18.86 25.54 -1.51
CA PHE A 614 18.92 24.81 -2.78
C PHE A 614 19.16 23.32 -2.57
N TYR A 615 19.97 22.94 -1.59
CA TYR A 615 20.09 21.55 -1.12
C TYR A 615 18.72 20.98 -0.76
N ALA A 616 17.94 21.69 0.06
CA ALA A 616 16.65 21.19 0.50
C ALA A 616 15.66 21.03 -0.68
N GLY A 617 15.53 22.08 -1.50
CA GLY A 617 14.60 22.08 -2.63
C GLY A 617 14.96 21.06 -3.71
N SER A 618 16.25 20.93 -4.05
CA SER A 618 16.72 19.99 -5.07
C SER A 618 16.51 18.53 -4.68
N LEU A 619 16.78 18.16 -3.42
CA LEU A 619 16.53 16.80 -2.92
C LEU A 619 15.03 16.49 -2.94
N THR A 620 14.17 17.43 -2.55
CA THR A 620 12.71 17.20 -2.64
C THR A 620 12.24 16.99 -4.09
N LEU A 621 12.76 17.75 -5.05
CA LEU A 621 12.44 17.57 -6.48
C LEU A 621 13.00 16.26 -7.03
N ALA A 622 14.18 15.83 -6.58
CA ALA A 622 14.72 14.51 -6.93
C ALA A 622 13.79 13.39 -6.45
N SER A 623 13.27 13.47 -5.22
CA SER A 623 12.25 12.55 -4.70
C SER A 623 10.96 12.59 -5.53
N ALA A 624 10.51 13.77 -5.96
CA ALA A 624 9.35 13.87 -6.86
C ALA A 624 9.59 13.16 -8.21
N GLY A 625 10.79 13.27 -8.77
CA GLY A 625 11.20 12.58 -10.00
C GLY A 625 11.27 11.06 -9.85
N LEU A 626 11.76 10.56 -8.71
CA LEU A 626 11.74 9.12 -8.40
C LEU A 626 10.31 8.59 -8.29
N LEU A 627 9.41 9.32 -7.63
CA LEU A 627 8.01 8.94 -7.55
C LEU A 627 7.30 9.03 -8.89
N LEU A 628 7.62 10.02 -9.72
CA LEU A 628 7.14 10.11 -11.10
C LEU A 628 7.56 8.87 -11.90
N SER A 629 8.77 8.37 -11.70
CA SER A 629 9.24 7.13 -12.34
C SER A 629 8.37 5.94 -11.93
N VAL A 630 8.09 5.78 -10.64
CA VAL A 630 7.15 4.76 -10.14
C VAL A 630 5.75 4.94 -10.75
N ARG A 631 5.27 6.18 -10.82
CA ARG A 631 3.96 6.51 -11.39
C ARG A 631 3.86 6.07 -12.85
N LEU A 632 4.88 6.34 -13.66
CA LEU A 632 4.95 5.95 -15.07
C LEU A 632 5.08 4.44 -15.26
N MET A 633 5.72 3.75 -14.31
CA MET A 633 5.79 2.28 -14.28
C MET A 633 4.45 1.63 -13.92
N VAL A 634 3.61 2.27 -13.11
CA VAL A 634 2.29 1.73 -12.74
C VAL A 634 1.25 2.08 -13.81
N ASN A 635 1.24 3.32 -14.31
CA ASN A 635 0.34 3.74 -15.39
C ASN A 635 0.94 4.92 -16.17
N ARG A 636 1.06 4.82 -17.49
CA ARG A 636 1.69 5.89 -18.29
C ARG A 636 0.82 7.14 -18.46
N LYS A 637 -0.49 7.07 -18.20
CA LYS A 637 -1.39 8.22 -18.28
C LYS A 637 -1.23 9.08 -17.03
N ILE A 638 -0.60 10.25 -17.14
CA ILE A 638 -0.27 11.14 -16.00
C ILE A 638 -1.50 11.49 -15.14
N PHE A 639 -2.63 11.80 -15.76
CA PHE A 639 -3.86 12.18 -15.05
C PHE A 639 -4.72 11.00 -14.56
N ALA A 640 -4.31 9.75 -14.79
CA ALA A 640 -5.03 8.62 -14.21
C ALA A 640 -4.89 8.63 -12.67
N ARG A 641 -5.96 8.26 -11.97
CA ARG A 641 -5.92 8.11 -10.52
C ARG A 641 -5.29 6.77 -10.20
N VAL A 642 -4.04 6.80 -9.76
CA VAL A 642 -3.29 5.64 -9.26
C VAL A 642 -3.21 5.71 -7.76
#